data_AF-A0A933GZ20-F1
#
_entry.id   AF-A0A933GZ20-F1
#
_cell.length_a   1.000
_cell.length_b   1.000
_cell.length_c   1.000
_cell.angle_alpha   90.00
_cell.angle_beta   90.00
_cell.angle_gamma   90.00
#
_symmetry.space_group_name_H-M   'P 1'
#
loop_
_entity.id
_entity.type
_entity.pdbx_description
1 polymer ?
#
loop_
_entity_poly.entity_id
_entity_poly.type
_entity_poly.pdbx_seq_one_letter_code
_entity_poly.pdbx_strand_id
1 'polypeptide(L)'
;MSAPANQVEGYDRPRDLGEVDEGIRGLASPLTPTGSGDLRELLETPCAELGRGADAVERLAGIARLLVKSGRPPSVAAALDLSFRIQEIERAAGGRGERAGLLRGLAQVAQGTGDLGVRNVLAALDGRELAPLEGALAHWALAGAAVRAQNLAQAREFAGRWEELARCAGASREVERARTFRTVLAVLFAEEGSPPAAQVHAELQSALDLPLLPGLDLCHAGPLPKDLGRAGLGVVWLARCTHPSVDSLRPLSEDRLLALARLAADWELARFLAEIEEELRRRDPEIWFESALGRLLGREAAQTAMAGGPPAPGEALSRDVVVWTADVRGFSSLCERMAPEDVFRFLRPIFKVLNEELEEAGGRILEFVGDAILVVFGAFGEGSPDLDRILSRTATALSRLFVVGALTSRAGAPEAALGIGIQRGPAALGNLGSLRRCHFTVLGDTVNQAARLEGLTKKTTEPVAVEASLFGGEPQVWRNPRAVTYSLRDRGHRALRNIARPARVYGLAPLLRYWIDFVPMGFVDVPPPGIIYVDAGNVDAPGVLDHHWPGCPARSACEYLVSRPERLLRHVAGLPKSSIEFRLHRVPDLDGTATFYAACELLEGDPRGRELTRLASYVSDIDQGLLPSPETLADSLHGVFLAHHAILRRERGRDLTDWNLLEAGLRVVDAAMFLLEEDPSADPGHVFSTRPAWFACERSLLAEDRTLYAQDRARGRTYQARVRGLQGPREGLLLDHPRSLLFKFWARNDPEAPGGLGFPFLAVDWSEPGRNRFVISVDPESGTDLDGLGQALEVVEAERRRALGLPRPIEPRRHPADNADPWYFGQGHRYTIVDSPGRGTVLGPEEVMALHEAWEPCGGEG
;
A
#
# COMPACT_ATOMS: atom_id res chain seq x y z
N MET A 1 -20.01 -7.04 -22.63
CA MET A 1 -19.53 -7.37 -21.28
C MET A 1 -18.01 -7.50 -21.35
N SER A 2 -17.34 -6.37 -21.29
CA SER A 2 -15.88 -6.19 -21.34
C SER A 2 -15.34 -6.15 -19.91
N ALA A 3 -14.28 -6.91 -19.63
CA ALA A 3 -13.55 -6.83 -18.38
C ALA A 3 -12.93 -5.43 -18.24
N PRO A 4 -12.78 -4.89 -17.01
CA PRO A 4 -12.13 -3.61 -16.82
C PRO A 4 -10.63 -3.79 -17.12
N ALA A 5 -10.13 -3.00 -18.07
CA ALA A 5 -8.71 -2.83 -18.30
C ALA A 5 -8.08 -2.33 -17.00
N ASN A 6 -7.33 -3.20 -16.31
CA ASN A 6 -6.46 -2.81 -15.21
C ASN A 6 -5.37 -1.89 -15.77
N GLN A 7 -5.61 -0.57 -15.74
CA GLN A 7 -4.52 0.39 -15.77
C GLN A 7 -3.84 0.35 -14.41
N VAL A 8 -2.78 -0.46 -14.32
CA VAL A 8 -1.78 -0.33 -13.28
C VAL A 8 -0.94 0.90 -13.62
N GLU A 9 -1.34 2.07 -13.14
CA GLU A 9 -0.48 3.26 -13.17
C GLU A 9 0.74 3.04 -12.26
N GLY A 10 1.94 3.01 -12.86
CA GLY A 10 3.20 2.82 -12.14
C GLY A 10 4.26 1.94 -12.83
N TYR A 11 4.11 1.58 -14.11
CA TYR A 11 5.15 0.83 -14.83
C TYR A 11 5.95 1.73 -15.78
N ASP A 12 7.15 2.13 -15.35
CA ASP A 12 8.11 2.75 -16.25
C ASP A 12 8.77 1.66 -17.15
N ARG A 13 8.27 1.64 -18.39
CA ARG A 13 8.79 1.09 -19.66
C ARG A 13 10.00 0.12 -19.62
N PRO A 14 9.90 -1.11 -20.16
CA PRO A 14 11.08 -1.91 -20.51
C PRO A 14 11.71 -1.35 -21.79
N ARG A 15 12.68 -0.44 -21.67
CA ARG A 15 13.38 0.15 -22.82
C ARG A 15 14.56 -0.68 -23.35
N ASP A 16 14.70 -1.94 -22.95
CA ASP A 16 15.95 -2.66 -23.21
C ASP A 16 15.81 -4.20 -23.22
N LEU A 17 15.20 -4.72 -24.29
CA LEU A 17 15.08 -6.16 -24.57
C LEU A 17 15.97 -6.49 -25.79
N GLY A 18 17.20 -6.96 -25.56
CA GLY A 18 18.15 -7.44 -26.59
C GLY A 18 17.73 -8.77 -27.26
N GLU A 19 18.66 -9.66 -27.66
CA GLU A 19 18.50 -10.94 -28.43
C GLU A 19 17.20 -11.80 -28.27
N VAL A 20 16.42 -11.63 -27.20
CA VAL A 20 15.05 -12.15 -27.02
C VAL A 20 14.05 -11.54 -28.04
N ASP A 21 14.44 -10.44 -28.70
CA ASP A 21 13.61 -9.61 -29.56
C ASP A 21 13.14 -10.30 -30.85
N GLU A 22 13.97 -11.09 -31.55
CA GLU A 22 13.55 -11.72 -32.82
C GLU A 22 12.52 -12.84 -32.63
N GLY A 23 12.68 -13.67 -31.59
CA GLY A 23 11.74 -14.74 -31.28
C GLY A 23 10.40 -14.20 -30.76
N ILE A 24 10.43 -13.13 -29.95
CA ILE A 24 9.21 -12.44 -29.49
C ILE A 24 8.55 -11.73 -30.67
N ARG A 25 9.28 -10.98 -31.49
CA ARG A 25 8.75 -10.29 -32.67
C ARG A 25 8.12 -11.26 -33.66
N GLY A 26 8.74 -12.42 -33.92
CA GLY A 26 8.18 -13.44 -34.80
C GLY A 26 6.85 -14.03 -34.31
N LEU A 27 6.70 -14.20 -32.99
CA LEU A 27 5.45 -14.66 -32.38
C LEU A 27 4.40 -13.55 -32.24
N ALA A 28 4.83 -12.30 -32.03
CA ALA A 28 3.97 -11.13 -31.81
C ALA A 28 3.48 -10.48 -33.10
N SER A 29 4.27 -10.51 -34.18
CA SER A 29 3.95 -9.87 -35.47
C SER A 29 2.57 -10.27 -36.01
N PRO A 30 2.13 -11.54 -35.96
CA PRO A 30 0.79 -11.93 -36.41
C PRO A 30 -0.36 -11.45 -35.49
N LEU A 31 -0.05 -10.95 -34.29
CA LEU A 31 -1.02 -10.55 -33.27
C LEU A 31 -1.12 -9.03 -33.11
N THR A 32 -0.11 -8.28 -33.55
CA THR A 32 -0.10 -6.81 -33.52
C THR A 32 -0.83 -6.22 -34.74
N PRO A 33 -1.72 -5.22 -34.57
CA PRO A 33 -2.46 -4.60 -35.67
C PRO A 33 -1.59 -4.07 -36.83
N THR A 34 -0.39 -3.57 -36.54
CA THR A 34 0.54 -3.04 -37.55
C THR A 34 1.48 -4.10 -38.14
N GLY A 35 1.47 -5.32 -37.59
CA GLY A 35 2.44 -6.36 -37.95
C GLY A 35 3.86 -6.14 -37.41
N SER A 36 4.08 -5.12 -36.58
CA SER A 36 5.40 -4.72 -36.07
C SER A 36 6.11 -5.80 -35.24
N GLY A 37 5.34 -6.66 -34.57
CA GLY A 37 5.85 -7.58 -33.57
C GLY A 37 6.37 -6.89 -32.30
N ASP A 38 6.08 -5.60 -32.12
CA ASP A 38 6.44 -4.87 -30.91
C ASP A 38 5.62 -5.41 -29.72
N LEU A 39 6.31 -5.84 -28.69
CA LEU A 39 5.70 -6.32 -27.44
C LEU A 39 4.83 -5.24 -26.80
N ARG A 40 5.17 -3.97 -26.95
CA ARG A 40 4.38 -2.85 -26.43
C ARG A 40 3.04 -2.76 -27.14
N GLU A 41 3.06 -2.79 -28.47
CA GLU A 41 1.84 -2.77 -29.27
C GLU A 41 0.96 -3.98 -28.92
N LEU A 42 1.56 -5.15 -28.73
CA LEU A 42 0.86 -6.37 -28.30
C LEU A 42 0.19 -6.22 -26.93
N LEU A 43 0.88 -5.59 -25.97
CA LEU A 43 0.36 -5.30 -24.63
C LEU A 43 -0.63 -4.13 -24.60
N GLU A 44 -0.69 -3.29 -25.64
CA GLU A 44 -1.68 -2.21 -25.75
C GLU A 44 -2.92 -2.64 -26.58
N THR A 45 -2.77 -3.67 -27.42
CA THR A 45 -3.85 -4.19 -28.28
C THR A 45 -4.98 -4.81 -27.44
N PRO A 46 -6.26 -4.42 -27.62
CA PRO A 46 -7.38 -5.02 -26.91
C PRO A 46 -7.51 -6.53 -27.14
N CYS A 47 -7.85 -7.32 -26.11
CA CYS A 47 -8.00 -8.78 -26.23
C CYS A 47 -9.02 -9.23 -27.30
N ALA A 48 -9.99 -8.36 -27.63
CA ALA A 48 -10.96 -8.62 -28.71
C ALA A 48 -10.31 -8.65 -30.10
N GLU A 49 -9.16 -8.00 -30.26
CA GLU A 49 -8.42 -7.81 -31.53
C GLU A 49 -7.26 -8.80 -31.69
N LEU A 50 -6.79 -9.42 -30.59
CA LEU A 50 -5.70 -10.42 -30.58
C LEU A 50 -6.05 -11.78 -31.21
N GLY A 51 -7.25 -11.93 -31.78
CA GLY A 51 -7.75 -13.18 -32.36
C GLY A 51 -8.37 -14.14 -31.31
N ARG A 52 -9.52 -14.74 -31.64
CA ARG A 52 -10.30 -15.62 -30.73
C ARG A 52 -10.04 -17.12 -30.95
N GLY A 53 -8.78 -17.53 -31.07
CA GLY A 53 -8.42 -18.91 -31.43
C GLY A 53 -7.27 -19.49 -30.62
N ALA A 54 -7.15 -20.82 -30.64
CA ALA A 54 -6.07 -21.57 -30.00
C ALA A 54 -4.67 -21.13 -30.46
N ASP A 55 -4.54 -20.65 -31.71
CA ASP A 55 -3.28 -20.14 -32.27
C ASP A 55 -2.80 -18.85 -31.57
N ALA A 56 -3.73 -17.94 -31.24
CA ALA A 56 -3.42 -16.70 -30.52
C ALA A 56 -2.95 -17.00 -29.08
N VAL A 57 -3.65 -17.93 -28.41
CA VAL A 57 -3.26 -18.40 -27.07
C VAL A 57 -1.88 -19.07 -27.10
N GLU A 58 -1.58 -19.87 -28.12
CA GLU A 58 -0.26 -20.52 -28.26
C GLU A 58 0.87 -19.52 -28.47
N ARG A 59 0.66 -18.51 -29.33
CA ARG A 59 1.64 -17.45 -29.57
C ARG A 59 1.89 -16.60 -28.33
N LEU A 60 0.83 -16.16 -27.64
CA LEU A 60 0.94 -15.40 -26.39
C LEU A 60 1.63 -16.22 -25.29
N ALA A 61 1.30 -17.51 -25.17
CA ALA A 61 1.96 -18.42 -24.25
C ALA A 61 3.45 -18.59 -24.60
N GLY A 62 3.79 -18.68 -25.89
CA GLY A 62 5.17 -18.70 -26.38
C GLY A 62 5.96 -17.46 -25.96
N ILE A 63 5.38 -16.27 -26.12
CA ILE A 63 5.98 -15.00 -25.70
C ILE A 63 6.16 -14.96 -24.18
N ALA A 64 5.13 -15.32 -23.41
CA ALA A 64 5.19 -15.38 -21.96
C ALA A 64 6.29 -16.34 -21.46
N ARG A 65 6.47 -17.50 -22.11
CA ARG A 65 7.55 -18.45 -21.78
C ARG A 65 8.94 -17.84 -22.01
N LEU A 66 9.15 -17.14 -23.13
CA LEU A 66 10.42 -16.47 -23.42
C LEU A 66 10.71 -15.35 -22.42
N LEU A 67 9.67 -14.61 -22.03
CA LEU A 67 9.76 -13.53 -21.04
C LEU A 67 10.02 -14.03 -19.61
N VAL A 68 9.41 -15.14 -19.19
CA VAL A 68 9.75 -15.80 -17.92
C VAL A 68 11.18 -16.33 -17.94
N LYS A 69 11.60 -16.93 -19.06
CA LYS A 69 12.94 -17.49 -19.23
C LYS A 69 14.05 -16.43 -19.20
N SER A 70 13.76 -15.18 -19.56
CA SER A 70 14.75 -14.09 -19.50
C SER A 70 15.13 -13.70 -18.07
N GLY A 71 14.25 -13.97 -17.09
CA GLY A 71 14.49 -13.68 -15.67
C GLY A 71 14.61 -12.20 -15.31
N ARG A 72 14.41 -11.27 -16.26
CA ARG A 72 14.50 -9.82 -16.02
C ARG A 72 13.19 -9.31 -15.40
N PRO A 73 13.20 -8.50 -14.32
CA PRO A 73 11.97 -8.06 -13.66
C PRO A 73 10.91 -7.45 -14.60
N PRO A 74 11.27 -6.59 -15.57
CA PRO A 74 10.31 -6.04 -16.54
C PRO A 74 9.74 -7.11 -17.50
N SER A 75 10.55 -8.09 -17.90
CA SER A 75 10.08 -9.20 -18.75
C SER A 75 9.14 -10.11 -17.99
N VAL A 76 9.44 -10.43 -16.73
CA VAL A 76 8.58 -11.28 -15.92
C VAL A 76 7.25 -10.57 -15.59
N ALA A 77 7.27 -9.25 -15.42
CA ALA A 77 6.05 -8.44 -15.31
C ALA A 77 5.21 -8.47 -16.61
N ALA A 78 5.85 -8.34 -17.77
CA ALA A 78 5.16 -8.49 -19.05
C ALA A 78 4.58 -9.91 -19.24
N ALA A 79 5.28 -10.95 -18.81
CA ALA A 79 4.75 -12.32 -18.83
C ALA A 79 3.52 -12.49 -17.92
N LEU A 80 3.51 -11.79 -16.78
CA LEU A 80 2.37 -11.77 -15.88
C LEU A 80 1.16 -11.09 -16.52
N ASP A 81 1.35 -9.95 -17.19
CA ASP A 81 0.29 -9.26 -17.93
C ASP A 81 -0.28 -10.13 -19.07
N LEU A 82 0.59 -10.77 -19.84
CA LEU A 82 0.18 -11.74 -20.87
C LEU A 82 -0.63 -12.89 -20.27
N SER A 83 -0.35 -13.33 -19.05
CA SER A 83 -1.14 -14.38 -18.39
C SER A 83 -2.60 -13.94 -18.14
N PHE A 84 -2.86 -12.66 -17.87
CA PHE A 84 -4.23 -12.15 -17.71
C PHE A 84 -4.94 -12.06 -19.05
N ARG A 85 -4.24 -11.58 -20.08
CA ARG A 85 -4.77 -11.51 -21.45
C ARG A 85 -5.12 -12.90 -22.01
N ILE A 86 -4.25 -13.88 -21.80
CA ILE A 86 -4.52 -15.29 -22.15
C ILE A 86 -5.77 -15.79 -21.41
N GLN A 87 -5.95 -15.43 -20.13
CA GLN A 87 -7.12 -15.84 -19.36
C GLN A 87 -8.43 -15.30 -19.95
N GLU A 88 -8.42 -14.05 -20.42
CA GLU A 88 -9.60 -13.44 -21.06
C GLU A 88 -9.95 -14.12 -22.38
N ILE A 89 -8.93 -14.43 -23.21
CA ILE A 89 -9.11 -15.12 -24.48
C ILE A 89 -9.62 -16.56 -24.25
N GLU A 90 -9.04 -17.28 -23.28
CA GLU A 90 -9.49 -18.63 -22.91
C GLU A 90 -10.93 -18.63 -22.38
N ARG A 91 -11.30 -17.67 -21.53
CA ARG A 91 -12.69 -17.54 -21.01
C ARG A 91 -13.68 -17.21 -22.12
N ALA A 92 -13.30 -16.34 -23.05
CA ALA A 92 -14.14 -15.99 -24.21
C ALA A 92 -14.37 -17.20 -25.14
N ALA A 93 -13.46 -18.17 -25.14
CA ALA A 93 -13.56 -19.44 -25.86
C ALA A 93 -14.25 -20.57 -25.05
N GLY A 94 -14.77 -20.28 -23.85
CA GLY A 94 -15.40 -21.28 -22.98
C GLY A 94 -14.43 -22.14 -22.16
N GLY A 95 -13.13 -21.82 -22.20
CA GLY A 95 -12.08 -22.47 -21.41
C GLY A 95 -11.99 -21.94 -19.97
N ARG A 96 -11.42 -22.73 -19.05
CA ARG A 96 -11.31 -22.37 -17.62
C ARG A 96 -10.13 -21.45 -17.29
N GLY A 97 -9.39 -20.94 -18.27
CA GLY A 97 -8.23 -20.06 -18.04
C GLY A 97 -6.99 -20.80 -17.51
N GLU A 98 -6.80 -22.03 -17.98
CA GLU A 98 -5.91 -23.02 -17.38
C GLU A 98 -4.44 -22.74 -17.71
N ARG A 99 -4.17 -22.40 -18.96
CA ARG A 99 -2.83 -22.04 -19.42
C ARG A 99 -2.37 -20.71 -18.85
N ALA A 100 -3.31 -19.78 -18.72
CA ALA A 100 -3.10 -18.54 -17.99
C ALA A 100 -2.68 -18.78 -16.53
N GLY A 101 -3.31 -19.74 -15.84
CA GLY A 101 -2.98 -20.10 -14.46
C GLY A 101 -1.55 -20.61 -14.29
N LEU A 102 -1.11 -21.51 -15.18
CA LEU A 102 0.26 -22.03 -15.17
C LEU A 102 1.29 -20.93 -15.45
N LEU A 103 1.08 -20.12 -16.50
CA LEU A 103 2.01 -19.04 -16.87
C LEU A 103 2.10 -17.97 -15.78
N ARG A 104 0.98 -17.68 -15.11
CA ARG A 104 0.94 -16.81 -13.94
C ARG A 104 1.76 -17.36 -12.79
N GLY A 105 1.59 -18.65 -12.48
CA GLY A 105 2.39 -19.33 -11.46
C GLY A 105 3.89 -19.27 -11.79
N LEU A 106 4.26 -19.55 -13.04
CA LEU A 106 5.66 -19.48 -13.50
C LEU A 106 6.25 -18.07 -13.39
N ALA A 107 5.51 -17.04 -13.79
CA ALA A 107 5.94 -15.64 -13.66
C ALA A 107 6.07 -15.21 -12.18
N GLN A 108 5.15 -15.65 -11.33
CA GLN A 108 5.17 -15.39 -9.89
C GLN A 108 6.34 -16.08 -9.18
N VAL A 109 6.67 -17.32 -9.57
CA VAL A 109 7.85 -18.02 -9.06
C VAL A 109 9.13 -17.30 -9.51
N ALA A 110 9.19 -16.82 -10.76
CA ALA A 110 10.33 -16.05 -11.28
C ALA A 110 10.47 -14.65 -10.62
N GLN A 111 9.36 -14.02 -10.21
CA GLN A 111 9.34 -12.77 -9.44
C GLN A 111 9.74 -12.92 -7.96
N GLY A 112 9.91 -14.16 -7.47
CA GLY A 112 10.23 -14.42 -6.08
C GLY A 112 9.02 -14.39 -5.13
N THR A 113 7.79 -14.38 -5.65
CA THR A 113 6.56 -14.57 -4.87
C THR A 113 6.35 -16.06 -4.58
N GLY A 114 7.17 -16.59 -3.69
CA GLY A 114 7.38 -18.03 -3.47
C GLY A 114 6.10 -18.84 -3.27
N ASP A 115 5.30 -18.52 -2.27
CA ASP A 115 4.18 -19.39 -1.87
C ASP A 115 2.98 -19.32 -2.81
N LEU A 116 2.64 -18.12 -3.31
CA LEU A 116 1.52 -17.94 -4.23
C LEU A 116 1.83 -18.52 -5.62
N GLY A 117 3.04 -18.28 -6.12
CA GLY A 117 3.49 -18.83 -7.39
C GLY A 117 3.56 -20.36 -7.35
N VAL A 118 4.11 -20.93 -6.27
CA VAL A 118 4.17 -22.39 -6.08
C VAL A 118 2.77 -22.99 -6.01
N ARG A 119 1.84 -22.40 -5.24
CA ARG A 119 0.44 -22.86 -5.19
C ARG A 119 -0.22 -22.84 -6.57
N ASN A 120 0.00 -21.80 -7.36
CA ASN A 120 -0.58 -21.70 -8.70
C ASN A 120 0.02 -22.71 -9.69
N VAL A 121 1.33 -22.99 -9.59
CA VAL A 121 1.97 -24.05 -10.39
C VAL A 121 1.48 -25.44 -9.95
N LEU A 122 1.37 -25.70 -8.65
CA LEU A 122 0.85 -26.98 -8.13
C LEU A 122 -0.63 -27.18 -8.48
N ALA A 123 -1.46 -26.14 -8.38
CA ALA A 123 -2.87 -26.19 -8.79
C ALA A 123 -3.03 -26.42 -10.30
N ALA A 124 -2.06 -26.01 -11.12
CA ALA A 124 -2.04 -26.32 -12.55
C ALA A 124 -1.61 -27.77 -12.85
N LEU A 125 -0.87 -28.41 -11.93
CA LEU A 125 -0.44 -29.81 -12.03
C LEU A 125 -1.46 -30.80 -11.45
N ASP A 126 -2.33 -30.35 -10.53
CA ASP A 126 -3.31 -31.21 -9.85
C ASP A 126 -4.43 -31.65 -10.81
N GLY A 127 -4.34 -32.91 -11.28
CA GLY A 127 -5.37 -33.60 -12.07
C GLY A 127 -5.31 -33.44 -13.59
N ARG A 128 -4.17 -33.09 -14.21
CA ARG A 128 -4.08 -32.82 -15.67
C ARG A 128 -2.81 -33.34 -16.36
N GLU A 129 -2.93 -33.74 -17.62
CA GLU A 129 -1.79 -33.96 -18.52
C GLU A 129 -1.37 -32.64 -19.18
N LEU A 130 -0.32 -32.00 -18.66
CA LEU A 130 0.33 -30.88 -19.35
C LEU A 130 1.12 -31.37 -20.57
N ALA A 131 1.26 -30.51 -21.59
CA ALA A 131 2.22 -30.77 -22.65
C ALA A 131 3.63 -30.96 -22.04
N PRO A 132 4.45 -31.89 -22.56
CA PRO A 132 5.74 -32.23 -21.95
C PRO A 132 6.65 -31.03 -21.63
N LEU A 133 6.70 -30.02 -22.51
CA LEU A 133 7.51 -28.82 -22.27
C LEU A 133 6.95 -27.92 -21.14
N GLU A 134 5.64 -27.84 -21.00
CA GLU A 134 4.96 -27.04 -19.96
C GLU A 134 5.11 -27.72 -18.60
N GLY A 135 4.98 -29.05 -18.57
CA GLY A 135 5.30 -29.85 -17.39
C GLY A 135 6.77 -29.73 -16.99
N ALA A 136 7.70 -29.71 -17.96
CA ALA A 136 9.12 -29.50 -17.70
C ALA A 136 9.40 -28.14 -17.03
N LEU A 137 8.79 -27.06 -17.54
CA LEU A 137 8.94 -25.71 -16.97
C LEU A 137 8.30 -25.57 -15.58
N ALA A 138 7.14 -26.20 -15.36
CA ALA A 138 6.49 -26.25 -14.05
C ALA A 138 7.42 -26.91 -13.01
N HIS A 139 8.01 -28.05 -13.35
CA HIS A 139 8.90 -28.79 -12.47
C HIS A 139 10.26 -28.10 -12.29
N TRP A 140 10.76 -27.37 -13.29
CA TRP A 140 11.91 -26.47 -13.13
C TRP A 140 11.64 -25.38 -12.07
N ALA A 141 10.49 -24.71 -12.17
CA ALA A 141 10.10 -23.65 -11.24
C ALA A 141 9.92 -24.18 -9.81
N LEU A 142 9.28 -25.34 -9.67
CA LEU A 142 9.09 -26.03 -8.39
C LEU A 142 10.41 -26.53 -7.79
N ALA A 143 11.33 -27.06 -8.60
CA ALA A 143 12.66 -27.46 -8.14
C ALA A 143 13.43 -26.25 -7.58
N GLY A 144 13.41 -25.11 -8.28
CA GLY A 144 14.01 -23.87 -7.78
C GLY A 144 13.34 -23.32 -6.52
N ALA A 145 12.02 -23.46 -6.40
CA ALA A 145 11.29 -23.07 -5.19
C ALA A 145 11.60 -23.98 -4.00
N ALA A 146 11.67 -25.28 -4.20
CA ALA A 146 12.03 -26.26 -3.18
C ALA A 146 13.46 -26.04 -2.65
N VAL A 147 14.41 -25.66 -3.52
CA VAL A 147 15.76 -25.23 -3.08
C VAL A 147 15.69 -23.98 -2.20
N ARG A 148 14.89 -22.97 -2.56
CA ARG A 148 14.71 -21.75 -1.74
C ARG A 148 14.05 -22.03 -0.39
N ALA A 149 13.18 -23.04 -0.33
CA ALA A 149 12.53 -23.52 0.88
C ALA A 149 13.38 -24.54 1.66
N GLN A 150 14.62 -24.80 1.23
CA GLN A 150 15.54 -25.77 1.83
C GLN A 150 14.99 -27.23 1.86
N ASN A 151 14.04 -27.56 1.00
CA ASN A 151 13.46 -28.91 0.89
C ASN A 151 14.12 -29.69 -0.26
N LEU A 152 15.27 -30.29 0.03
CA LEU A 152 16.14 -30.93 -0.98
C LEU A 152 15.54 -32.20 -1.59
N ALA A 153 14.82 -33.00 -0.80
CA ALA A 153 14.15 -34.21 -1.29
C ALA A 153 13.12 -33.83 -2.38
N GLN A 154 12.33 -32.80 -2.11
CA GLN A 154 11.34 -32.28 -3.03
C GLN A 154 12.00 -31.59 -4.26
N ALA A 155 13.12 -30.89 -4.06
CA ALA A 155 13.87 -30.31 -5.17
C ALA A 155 14.40 -31.36 -6.15
N ARG A 156 14.83 -32.52 -5.66
CA ARG A 156 15.30 -33.64 -6.50
C ARG A 156 14.16 -34.32 -7.25
N GLU A 157 13.05 -34.55 -6.58
CA GLU A 157 11.85 -35.12 -7.20
C GLU A 157 11.40 -34.24 -8.39
N PHE A 158 11.30 -32.93 -8.16
CA PHE A 158 10.95 -31.98 -9.21
C PHE A 158 12.01 -31.90 -10.31
N ALA A 159 13.31 -31.92 -9.98
CA ALA A 159 14.36 -31.91 -11.00
C ALA A 159 14.38 -33.20 -11.85
N GLY A 160 14.04 -34.35 -11.27
CA GLY A 160 13.89 -35.62 -11.98
C GLY A 160 12.72 -35.58 -12.97
N ARG A 161 11.56 -35.07 -12.52
CA ARG A 161 10.40 -34.85 -13.38
C ARG A 161 10.66 -33.82 -14.49
N TRP A 162 11.41 -32.76 -14.19
CA TRP A 162 11.85 -31.77 -15.18
C TRP A 162 12.66 -32.44 -16.31
N GLU A 163 13.65 -33.28 -15.97
CA GLU A 163 14.48 -33.97 -16.97
C GLU A 163 13.66 -34.96 -17.83
N GLU A 164 12.77 -35.73 -17.20
CA GLU A 164 11.88 -36.68 -17.87
C GLU A 164 11.00 -35.97 -18.91
N LEU A 165 10.31 -34.92 -18.49
CA LEU A 165 9.37 -34.17 -19.31
C LEU A 165 10.08 -33.37 -20.40
N ALA A 166 11.28 -32.83 -20.14
CA ALA A 166 12.11 -32.19 -21.15
C ALA A 166 12.55 -33.17 -22.25
N ARG A 167 12.80 -34.44 -21.89
CA ARG A 167 13.14 -35.50 -22.84
C ARG A 167 11.95 -35.89 -23.71
N CYS A 168 10.77 -36.02 -23.11
CA CYS A 168 9.51 -36.23 -23.83
C CYS A 168 9.19 -35.07 -24.78
N ALA A 169 9.60 -33.84 -24.43
CA ALA A 169 9.43 -32.66 -25.28
C ALA A 169 10.45 -32.54 -26.42
N GLY A 170 11.47 -33.40 -26.49
CA GLY A 170 12.58 -33.25 -27.43
C GLY A 170 13.46 -32.02 -27.17
N ALA A 171 13.41 -31.45 -25.96
CA ALA A 171 14.09 -30.21 -25.60
C ALA A 171 15.51 -30.51 -25.07
N SER A 172 16.44 -30.89 -25.95
CA SER A 172 17.79 -31.37 -25.58
C SER A 172 18.55 -30.44 -24.61
N ARG A 173 18.43 -29.12 -24.79
CA ARG A 173 19.04 -28.13 -23.88
C ARG A 173 18.42 -28.12 -22.48
N GLU A 174 17.11 -28.36 -22.36
CA GLU A 174 16.44 -28.42 -21.06
C GLU A 174 16.70 -29.75 -20.34
N VAL A 175 16.90 -30.85 -21.10
CA VAL A 175 17.39 -32.14 -20.55
C VAL A 175 18.77 -31.96 -19.92
N GLU A 176 19.67 -31.29 -20.63
CA GLU A 176 21.03 -31.01 -20.15
C GLU A 176 21.04 -30.10 -18.91
N ARG A 177 20.17 -29.08 -18.88
CA ARG A 177 19.99 -28.20 -17.71
C ARG A 177 19.45 -28.95 -16.50
N ALA A 178 18.41 -29.77 -16.68
CA ALA A 178 17.84 -30.57 -15.61
C ALA A 178 18.85 -31.58 -15.06
N ARG A 179 19.61 -32.24 -15.94
CA ARG A 179 20.68 -33.17 -15.55
C ARG A 179 21.79 -32.46 -14.79
N THR A 180 22.29 -31.35 -15.31
CA THR A 180 23.30 -30.51 -14.63
C THR A 180 22.81 -30.08 -13.25
N PHE A 181 21.56 -29.61 -13.14
CA PHE A 181 20.97 -29.20 -11.87
C PHE A 181 20.89 -30.36 -10.86
N ARG A 182 20.54 -31.57 -11.30
CA ARG A 182 20.53 -32.78 -10.45
C ARG A 182 21.94 -33.18 -10.01
N THR A 183 22.92 -33.14 -10.92
CA THR A 183 24.32 -33.45 -10.61
C THR A 183 24.88 -32.45 -9.59
N VAL A 184 24.55 -31.17 -9.72
CA VAL A 184 24.90 -30.12 -8.74
C VAL A 184 24.24 -30.36 -7.38
N LEU A 185 22.96 -30.76 -7.34
CA LEU A 185 22.26 -31.12 -6.09
C LEU A 185 22.81 -32.39 -5.43
N ALA A 186 23.40 -33.31 -6.17
CA ALA A 186 24.05 -34.49 -5.62
C ALA A 186 25.43 -34.13 -5.02
N VAL A 187 26.19 -33.27 -5.68
CA VAL A 187 27.54 -32.86 -5.27
C VAL A 187 27.53 -31.88 -4.09
N LEU A 188 26.64 -30.88 -4.10
CA LEU A 188 26.58 -29.85 -3.03
C LEU A 188 26.19 -30.42 -1.65
N PHE A 189 25.58 -31.60 -1.61
CA PHE A 189 25.00 -32.16 -0.39
C PHE A 189 25.51 -33.57 -0.02
N ALA A 190 26.61 -34.02 -0.64
CA ALA A 190 27.44 -35.19 -0.31
C ALA A 190 26.66 -36.47 0.12
N GLU A 191 26.16 -37.24 -0.84
CA GLU A 191 25.49 -38.53 -0.57
C GLU A 191 26.34 -39.76 -0.92
N GLU A 192 26.13 -40.86 -0.18
CA GLU A 192 26.66 -42.19 -0.52
C GLU A 192 26.17 -42.63 -1.91
N GLY A 193 27.13 -42.93 -2.81
CA GLY A 193 26.84 -43.31 -4.20
C GLY A 193 26.89 -42.17 -5.23
N SER A 194 27.37 -40.98 -4.85
CA SER A 194 27.61 -39.88 -5.79
C SER A 194 28.55 -40.29 -6.94
N PRO A 195 28.29 -39.89 -8.21
CA PRO A 195 29.12 -40.28 -9.34
C PRO A 195 30.58 -39.81 -9.16
N PRO A 196 31.58 -40.57 -9.67
CA PRO A 196 32.98 -40.19 -9.55
C PRO A 196 33.22 -38.79 -10.11
N ALA A 197 34.10 -38.01 -9.46
CA ALA A 197 34.37 -36.62 -9.85
C ALA A 197 34.71 -36.46 -11.35
N ALA A 198 35.31 -37.48 -11.97
CA ALA A 198 35.61 -37.54 -13.40
C ALA A 198 34.37 -37.55 -14.31
N GLN A 199 33.27 -38.17 -13.88
CA GLN A 199 32.00 -38.19 -14.62
C GLN A 199 31.29 -36.84 -14.55
N VAL A 200 31.29 -36.22 -13.36
CA VAL A 200 30.79 -34.85 -13.15
C VAL A 200 31.59 -33.84 -13.98
N HIS A 201 32.91 -34.06 -14.09
CA HIS A 201 33.82 -33.25 -14.89
C HIS A 201 33.48 -33.29 -16.39
N ALA A 202 33.26 -34.49 -16.94
CA ALA A 202 32.91 -34.66 -18.35
C ALA A 202 31.53 -34.07 -18.70
N GLU A 203 30.54 -34.20 -17.80
CA GLU A 203 29.21 -33.62 -17.99
C GLU A 203 29.21 -32.09 -17.92
N LEU A 204 30.02 -31.49 -17.02
CA LEU A 204 30.19 -30.03 -16.94
C LEU A 204 30.97 -29.46 -18.13
N GLN A 205 31.99 -30.18 -18.63
CA GLN A 205 32.72 -29.80 -19.85
C GLN A 205 31.80 -29.75 -21.07
N SER A 206 30.93 -30.75 -21.23
CA SER A 206 29.96 -30.80 -22.32
C SER A 206 28.92 -29.68 -22.24
N ALA A 207 28.48 -29.32 -21.03
CA ALA A 207 27.40 -28.34 -20.82
C ALA A 207 27.84 -26.87 -20.86
N LEU A 208 29.13 -26.60 -20.61
CA LEU A 208 29.66 -25.23 -20.47
C LEU A 208 30.56 -24.79 -21.64
N ASP A 209 30.90 -25.70 -22.56
CA ASP A 209 31.69 -25.43 -23.79
C ASP A 209 33.02 -24.67 -23.54
N LEU A 210 33.68 -24.97 -22.40
CA LEU A 210 34.96 -24.37 -21.99
C LEU A 210 36.13 -25.38 -22.14
N PRO A 211 37.30 -24.98 -22.66
CA PRO A 211 38.49 -25.82 -22.64
C PRO A 211 39.17 -25.76 -21.26
N LEU A 212 39.48 -26.93 -20.67
CA LEU A 212 40.27 -27.03 -19.43
C LEU A 212 41.69 -27.54 -19.70
N LEU A 213 42.66 -26.95 -18.99
CA LEU A 213 44.09 -27.30 -19.05
C LEU A 213 44.36 -28.72 -18.49
N PRO A 214 45.24 -29.52 -19.12
CA PRO A 214 45.55 -30.87 -18.63
C PRO A 214 46.39 -30.82 -17.33
N GLY A 215 45.99 -31.60 -16.32
CA GLY A 215 46.78 -31.84 -15.09
C GLY A 215 46.11 -31.53 -13.74
N LEU A 216 44.82 -31.21 -13.72
CA LEU A 216 44.05 -30.97 -12.48
C LEU A 216 43.18 -32.18 -12.13
N ASP A 217 43.64 -33.01 -11.19
CA ASP A 217 42.83 -34.09 -10.62
C ASP A 217 42.00 -33.57 -9.42
N LEU A 218 40.67 -33.75 -9.50
CA LEU A 218 39.67 -33.40 -8.48
C LEU A 218 39.80 -34.30 -7.26
N CYS A 219 40.33 -33.79 -6.14
CA CYS A 219 40.29 -34.47 -4.85
C CYS A 219 39.36 -33.73 -3.87
N HIS A 220 38.21 -34.36 -3.62
CA HIS A 220 37.23 -34.12 -2.55
C HIS A 220 36.25 -32.95 -2.72
N ALA A 221 34.96 -33.28 -2.84
CA ALA A 221 33.84 -32.39 -2.61
C ALA A 221 33.36 -32.58 -1.15
N GLY A 222 33.50 -31.55 -0.32
CA GLY A 222 32.90 -31.49 1.01
C GLY A 222 31.81 -30.42 1.07
N PRO A 223 30.86 -30.51 2.01
CA PRO A 223 29.74 -29.56 2.11
C PRO A 223 30.25 -28.15 2.42
N LEU A 224 29.70 -27.16 1.71
CA LEU A 224 29.91 -25.73 2.00
C LEU A 224 29.47 -25.37 3.44
N PRO A 225 30.17 -24.46 4.13
CA PRO A 225 29.61 -23.78 5.30
C PRO A 225 28.27 -23.14 4.93
N LYS A 226 27.28 -23.24 5.82
CA LYS A 226 25.86 -22.92 5.59
C LYS A 226 25.56 -21.43 5.26
N ASP A 227 26.59 -20.59 5.14
CA ASP A 227 26.46 -19.13 5.20
C ASP A 227 26.56 -18.44 3.83
N LEU A 228 26.74 -19.16 2.73
CA LEU A 228 26.70 -18.62 1.36
C LEU A 228 25.31 -18.78 0.72
N GLY A 229 24.36 -17.99 1.22
CA GLY A 229 22.98 -17.95 0.70
C GLY A 229 22.78 -16.90 -0.40
N ARG A 230 22.60 -17.39 -1.64
CA ARG A 230 22.08 -16.70 -2.86
C ARG A 230 23.09 -15.92 -3.73
N ALA A 231 24.02 -16.65 -4.33
CA ALA A 231 24.37 -16.49 -5.74
C ALA A 231 24.35 -17.89 -6.39
N GLY A 232 23.86 -18.01 -7.62
CA GLY A 232 23.93 -19.27 -8.36
C GLY A 232 25.38 -19.67 -8.63
N LEU A 233 25.69 -20.95 -8.38
CA LEU A 233 26.83 -21.73 -8.89
C LEU A 233 28.20 -21.03 -8.94
N GLY A 234 28.87 -20.97 -7.78
CA GLY A 234 30.33 -20.83 -7.70
C GLY A 234 30.93 -22.13 -7.18
N VAL A 235 31.59 -22.91 -8.05
CA VAL A 235 32.44 -24.03 -7.64
C VAL A 235 33.84 -23.48 -7.42
N VAL A 236 34.29 -23.37 -6.16
CA VAL A 236 35.68 -23.03 -5.83
C VAL A 236 36.41 -24.29 -5.39
N TRP A 237 37.55 -24.56 -6.02
CA TRP A 237 38.46 -25.66 -5.69
C TRP A 237 39.31 -25.34 -4.45
N LEU A 238 39.33 -26.24 -3.47
CA LEU A 238 40.36 -26.27 -2.43
C LEU A 238 40.89 -27.69 -2.29
N ALA A 239 42.11 -27.93 -2.81
CA ALA A 239 42.81 -29.19 -2.62
C ALA A 239 43.37 -29.25 -1.19
N ARG A 240 42.91 -30.21 -0.37
CA ARG A 240 43.59 -30.61 0.86
C ARG A 240 43.89 -32.10 0.81
N CYS A 241 45.14 -32.44 0.48
CA CYS A 241 45.63 -33.81 0.46
C CYS A 241 45.63 -34.40 1.88
N THR A 242 44.96 -35.53 2.08
CA THR A 242 45.00 -36.33 3.32
C THR A 242 45.44 -37.77 3.06
N HIS A 243 46.36 -37.97 2.10
CA HIS A 243 46.97 -39.28 1.87
C HIS A 243 48.28 -39.44 2.68
N PRO A 244 48.46 -40.53 3.46
CA PRO A 244 49.61 -40.74 4.33
C PRO A 244 50.92 -41.12 3.61
N SER A 245 51.13 -40.70 2.36
CA SER A 245 52.32 -41.06 1.57
C SER A 245 52.89 -39.91 0.74
N VAL A 246 52.89 -38.69 1.28
CA VAL A 246 53.41 -37.51 0.58
C VAL A 246 54.41 -36.75 1.45
N ASP A 247 55.54 -37.39 1.75
CA ASP A 247 56.72 -36.73 2.33
C ASP A 247 57.53 -35.91 1.30
N SER A 248 57.01 -35.71 0.08
CA SER A 248 57.75 -35.08 -1.03
C SER A 248 57.13 -33.82 -1.63
N LEU A 249 56.00 -33.31 -1.13
CA LEU A 249 55.45 -32.02 -1.58
C LEU A 249 55.80 -30.90 -0.60
N ARG A 250 56.70 -30.01 -1.03
CA ARG A 250 57.08 -28.81 -0.27
C ARG A 250 55.90 -27.81 -0.21
N PRO A 251 55.75 -27.06 0.90
CA PRO A 251 54.79 -25.96 0.97
C PRO A 251 55.03 -24.95 -0.16
N LEU A 252 53.97 -24.46 -0.79
CA LEU A 252 54.06 -23.34 -1.72
C LEU A 252 54.55 -22.11 -0.93
N SER A 253 55.63 -21.49 -1.40
CA SER A 253 56.19 -20.29 -0.77
C SER A 253 55.19 -19.13 -0.83
N GLU A 254 55.30 -18.21 0.13
CA GLU A 254 54.45 -17.01 0.24
C GLU A 254 54.39 -16.22 -1.08
N ASP A 255 55.50 -16.18 -1.84
CA ASP A 255 55.58 -15.58 -3.19
C ASP A 255 54.72 -16.30 -4.25
N ARG A 256 54.52 -17.61 -4.16
CA ARG A 256 53.64 -18.38 -5.08
C ARG A 256 52.17 -18.26 -4.69
N LEU A 257 51.87 -18.12 -3.40
CA LEU A 257 50.54 -17.76 -2.91
C LEU A 257 50.16 -16.33 -3.34
N LEU A 258 51.12 -15.40 -3.32
CA LEU A 258 50.93 -14.04 -3.82
C LEU A 258 50.80 -14.00 -5.35
N ALA A 259 51.51 -14.87 -6.09
CA ALA A 259 51.37 -15.01 -7.54
C ALA A 259 50.02 -15.65 -7.94
N LEU A 260 49.52 -16.62 -7.18
CA LEU A 260 48.20 -17.22 -7.38
C LEU A 260 47.06 -16.28 -6.96
N ALA A 261 47.23 -15.49 -5.90
CA ALA A 261 46.31 -14.42 -5.53
C ALA A 261 46.31 -13.28 -6.56
N ARG A 262 47.47 -12.97 -7.17
CA ARG A 262 47.56 -12.05 -8.31
C ARG A 262 46.89 -12.61 -9.55
N LEU A 263 47.08 -13.90 -9.88
CA LEU A 263 46.39 -14.57 -10.99
C LEU A 263 44.87 -14.69 -10.78
N ALA A 264 44.39 -14.85 -9.53
CA ALA A 264 42.97 -14.86 -9.19
C ALA A 264 42.36 -13.44 -9.20
N ALA A 265 43.12 -12.42 -8.80
CA ALA A 265 42.74 -11.02 -8.96
C ALA A 265 42.77 -10.60 -10.44
N ASP A 266 43.74 -11.08 -11.22
CA ASP A 266 43.82 -10.94 -12.68
C ASP A 266 42.70 -11.73 -13.37
N TRP A 267 42.14 -12.78 -12.75
CA TRP A 267 41.02 -13.59 -13.27
C TRP A 267 39.64 -13.00 -12.96
N GLU A 268 39.41 -12.46 -11.76
CA GLU A 268 38.22 -11.63 -11.47
C GLU A 268 38.27 -10.33 -12.28
N LEU A 269 39.46 -9.74 -12.44
CA LEU A 269 39.67 -8.60 -13.32
C LEU A 269 39.53 -9.00 -14.79
N ALA A 270 39.97 -10.18 -15.24
CA ALA A 270 39.76 -10.67 -16.62
C ALA A 270 38.33 -11.14 -16.87
N ARG A 271 37.59 -11.63 -15.88
CA ARG A 271 36.15 -11.95 -15.95
C ARG A 271 35.33 -10.68 -15.95
N PHE A 272 35.67 -9.71 -15.12
CA PHE A 272 35.10 -8.36 -15.15
C PHE A 272 35.47 -7.64 -16.44
N LEU A 273 36.71 -7.76 -16.94
CA LEU A 273 37.18 -7.20 -18.21
C LEU A 273 36.63 -7.96 -19.42
N ALA A 274 36.29 -9.24 -19.32
CA ALA A 274 35.64 -10.05 -20.37
C ALA A 274 34.12 -9.88 -20.36
N GLU A 275 33.48 -9.70 -19.20
CA GLU A 275 32.09 -9.25 -19.09
C GLU A 275 31.97 -7.80 -19.55
N ILE A 276 32.96 -6.95 -19.24
CA ILE A 276 33.15 -5.65 -19.86
C ILE A 276 33.40 -5.83 -21.36
N GLU A 277 34.37 -6.60 -21.86
CA GLU A 277 34.66 -6.75 -23.30
C GLU A 277 33.51 -7.35 -24.11
N GLU A 278 32.76 -8.30 -23.55
CA GLU A 278 31.59 -8.93 -24.17
C GLU A 278 30.40 -7.96 -24.17
N GLU A 279 30.28 -7.11 -23.14
CA GLU A 279 29.23 -6.10 -23.02
C GLU A 279 29.59 -4.75 -23.67
N LEU A 280 30.89 -4.45 -23.84
CA LEU A 280 31.51 -3.45 -24.72
C LEU A 280 31.37 -3.88 -26.20
N ARG A 281 31.31 -5.20 -26.46
CA ARG A 281 31.04 -5.77 -27.80
C ARG A 281 29.54 -5.84 -28.14
N ARG A 282 28.66 -5.96 -27.15
CA ARG A 282 27.19 -6.07 -27.34
C ARG A 282 26.41 -4.77 -27.09
N ARG A 283 26.95 -3.81 -26.34
CA ARG A 283 26.37 -2.49 -26.06
C ARG A 283 27.44 -1.42 -26.15
N ASP A 284 27.02 -0.18 -26.42
CA ASP A 284 27.92 0.96 -26.43
C ASP A 284 28.67 1.07 -25.08
N PRO A 285 30.01 1.00 -25.07
CA PRO A 285 30.86 1.10 -23.89
C PRO A 285 30.51 2.19 -22.88
N GLU A 286 30.06 3.34 -23.40
CA GLU A 286 29.71 4.50 -22.59
C GLU A 286 28.48 4.20 -21.72
N ILE A 287 27.48 3.52 -22.26
CA ILE A 287 26.20 3.21 -21.58
C ILE A 287 26.40 2.19 -20.46
N TRP A 288 27.29 1.20 -20.64
CA TRP A 288 27.58 0.21 -19.60
C TRP A 288 28.40 0.82 -18.46
N PHE A 289 29.42 1.62 -18.77
CA PHE A 289 30.23 2.31 -17.79
C PHE A 289 29.38 3.29 -16.96
N GLU A 290 28.46 4.01 -17.60
CA GLU A 290 27.44 4.82 -16.94
C GLU A 290 26.52 4.02 -16.01
N SER A 291 26.11 2.81 -16.41
CA SER A 291 25.24 1.94 -15.60
C SER A 291 25.95 1.35 -14.38
N ALA A 292 27.22 0.97 -14.51
CA ALA A 292 28.03 0.45 -13.41
C ALA A 292 28.40 1.55 -12.41
N LEU A 293 28.83 2.73 -12.90
CA LEU A 293 29.03 3.91 -12.08
C LEU A 293 27.74 4.38 -11.43
N GLY A 294 26.61 4.33 -12.15
CA GLY A 294 25.30 4.68 -11.59
C GLY A 294 24.88 3.78 -10.43
N ARG A 295 25.28 2.50 -10.42
CA ARG A 295 25.03 1.58 -9.30
C ARG A 295 25.97 1.78 -8.11
N LEU A 296 27.18 2.29 -8.35
CA LEU A 296 28.19 2.50 -7.31
C LEU A 296 28.16 3.92 -6.70
N LEU A 297 27.81 4.92 -7.51
CA LEU A 297 27.87 6.35 -7.18
C LEU A 297 26.48 7.02 -7.17
N GLY A 298 25.45 6.34 -7.70
CA GLY A 298 24.14 6.92 -7.98
C GLY A 298 24.06 7.50 -9.41
N ARG A 299 22.88 7.37 -10.04
CA ARG A 299 22.66 7.66 -11.47
C ARG A 299 23.06 9.08 -11.91
N GLU A 300 22.73 10.12 -11.16
CA GLU A 300 23.11 11.49 -11.53
C GLU A 300 24.55 11.82 -11.18
N ALA A 301 25.15 11.26 -10.12
CA ALA A 301 26.56 11.47 -9.83
C ALA A 301 27.45 10.88 -10.94
N ALA A 302 27.04 9.74 -11.49
CA ALA A 302 27.63 9.17 -12.70
C ALA A 302 27.43 10.11 -13.90
N GLN A 303 26.22 10.67 -14.13
CA GLN A 303 25.97 11.61 -15.23
C GLN A 303 26.74 12.94 -15.08
N THR A 304 26.86 13.50 -13.87
CA THR A 304 27.66 14.71 -13.58
C THR A 304 29.15 14.44 -13.73
N ALA A 305 29.62 13.26 -13.31
CA ALA A 305 31.00 12.83 -13.57
C ALA A 305 31.28 12.73 -15.08
N MET A 306 30.30 12.31 -15.87
CA MET A 306 30.39 12.20 -17.33
C MET A 306 30.23 13.54 -18.07
N ALA A 307 29.51 14.52 -17.51
CA ALA A 307 29.20 15.81 -18.15
C ALA A 307 30.23 16.95 -17.90
N GLY A 308 31.36 16.68 -17.24
CA GLY A 308 32.37 17.69 -16.91
C GLY A 308 32.96 17.59 -15.50
N GLY A 309 32.48 16.63 -14.70
CA GLY A 309 33.12 16.19 -13.46
C GLY A 309 32.62 16.91 -12.19
N PRO A 310 32.56 16.21 -11.04
CA PRO A 310 32.50 16.86 -9.73
C PRO A 310 33.74 17.75 -9.50
N PRO A 311 33.75 18.62 -8.46
CA PRO A 311 34.91 19.46 -8.14
C PRO A 311 36.21 18.66 -8.06
N ALA A 312 37.32 19.25 -8.49
CA ALA A 312 38.61 18.57 -8.42
C ALA A 312 38.94 18.16 -6.96
N PRO A 313 39.74 17.12 -6.71
CA PRO A 313 40.15 16.76 -5.35
C PRO A 313 40.74 17.97 -4.61
N GLY A 314 40.11 18.39 -3.50
CA GLY A 314 40.47 19.60 -2.75
C GLY A 314 39.63 20.85 -3.05
N GLU A 315 38.75 20.81 -4.05
CA GLU A 315 37.74 21.83 -4.31
C GLU A 315 36.39 21.43 -3.70
N ALA A 316 35.64 22.42 -3.23
CA ALA A 316 34.29 22.22 -2.71
C ALA A 316 33.33 23.29 -3.23
N LEU A 317 32.12 22.86 -3.57
CA LEU A 317 31.03 23.75 -3.97
C LEU A 317 30.16 24.04 -2.76
N SER A 318 30.08 25.32 -2.39
CA SER A 318 29.09 25.77 -1.40
C SER A 318 27.71 25.77 -2.06
N ARG A 319 26.77 25.01 -1.49
CA ARG A 319 25.38 24.91 -1.94
C ARG A 319 24.44 24.97 -0.76
N ASP A 320 23.25 25.51 -0.96
CA ASP A 320 22.14 25.31 -0.04
C ASP A 320 21.53 23.94 -0.33
N VAL A 321 21.56 23.04 0.64
CA VAL A 321 21.13 21.65 0.49
C VAL A 321 20.15 21.26 1.59
N VAL A 322 19.40 20.19 1.36
CA VAL A 322 18.69 19.47 2.43
C VAL A 322 19.49 18.21 2.75
N VAL A 323 19.87 18.07 4.01
CA VAL A 323 20.51 16.88 4.56
C VAL A 323 19.46 16.07 5.28
N TRP A 324 19.34 14.80 4.90
CA TRP A 324 18.47 13.81 5.51
C TRP A 324 19.37 12.69 6.02
N THR A 325 19.25 12.36 7.30
CA THR A 325 20.04 11.28 7.91
C THR A 325 19.16 10.42 8.79
N ALA A 326 19.45 9.13 8.84
CA ALA A 326 18.72 8.20 9.68
C ALA A 326 19.62 7.13 10.29
N ASP A 327 19.16 6.54 11.39
CA ASP A 327 19.81 5.49 12.19
C ASP A 327 18.73 4.54 12.73
N VAL A 328 19.06 3.26 12.92
CA VAL A 328 18.13 2.27 13.45
C VAL A 328 18.09 2.33 14.97
N ARG A 329 16.91 2.59 15.54
CA ARG A 329 16.72 2.64 16.99
C ARG A 329 17.08 1.31 17.64
N GLY A 330 18.00 1.37 18.60
CA GLY A 330 18.44 0.19 19.35
C GLY A 330 19.32 -0.77 18.55
N PHE A 331 19.92 -0.32 17.44
CA PHE A 331 20.74 -1.16 16.56
C PHE A 331 21.87 -1.91 17.27
N SER A 332 22.62 -1.25 18.15
CA SER A 332 23.70 -1.91 18.91
C SER A 332 23.18 -3.11 19.70
N SER A 333 22.02 -2.96 20.37
CA SER A 333 21.39 -4.05 21.11
C SER A 333 20.84 -5.15 20.18
N LEU A 334 20.43 -4.81 18.96
CA LEU A 334 20.06 -5.81 17.95
C LEU A 334 21.29 -6.63 17.52
N CYS A 335 22.40 -5.97 17.22
CA CYS A 335 23.67 -6.62 16.85
C CYS A 335 24.22 -7.54 17.94
N GLU A 336 24.05 -7.21 19.21
CA GLU A 336 24.44 -8.09 20.34
C GLU A 336 23.66 -9.40 20.40
N ARG A 337 22.47 -9.46 19.78
CA ARG A 337 21.57 -10.62 19.83
C ARG A 337 21.45 -11.36 18.49
N MET A 338 22.01 -10.82 17.42
CA MET A 338 21.86 -11.35 16.06
C MET A 338 23.20 -11.87 15.53
N ALA A 339 23.16 -12.91 14.69
CA ALA A 339 24.34 -13.27 13.92
C ALA A 339 24.67 -12.14 12.92
N PRO A 340 25.96 -11.87 12.62
CA PRO A 340 26.35 -10.82 11.68
C PRO A 340 25.65 -10.90 10.31
N GLU A 341 25.41 -12.11 9.81
CA GLU A 341 24.71 -12.36 8.55
C GLU A 341 23.24 -11.95 8.63
N ASP A 342 22.61 -12.13 9.80
CA ASP A 342 21.23 -11.73 10.05
C ASP A 342 21.09 -10.21 10.15
N VAL A 343 22.10 -9.51 10.69
CA VAL A 343 22.16 -8.04 10.68
C VAL A 343 22.15 -7.51 9.25
N PHE A 344 22.96 -8.12 8.36
CA PHE A 344 22.94 -7.78 6.93
C PHE A 344 21.58 -8.03 6.28
N ARG A 345 20.94 -9.17 6.57
CA ARG A 345 19.61 -9.50 6.05
C ARG A 345 18.52 -8.54 6.56
N PHE A 346 18.67 -8.04 7.78
CA PHE A 346 17.78 -7.07 8.41
C PHE A 346 17.91 -5.66 7.78
N LEU A 347 19.13 -5.18 7.55
CA LEU A 347 19.35 -3.84 6.96
C LEU A 347 18.96 -3.77 5.47
N ARG A 348 19.16 -4.85 4.71
CA ARG A 348 18.92 -4.88 3.27
C ARG A 348 17.53 -4.37 2.83
N PRO A 349 16.39 -4.87 3.37
CA PRO A 349 15.07 -4.36 2.98
C PRO A 349 14.84 -2.91 3.44
N ILE A 350 15.43 -2.49 4.56
CA ILE A 350 15.33 -1.11 5.06
C ILE A 350 15.98 -0.15 4.06
N PHE A 351 17.24 -0.39 3.72
CA PHE A 351 17.99 0.43 2.77
C PHE A 351 17.38 0.39 1.36
N LYS A 352 16.77 -0.73 0.96
CA LYS A 352 16.04 -0.79 -0.31
C LYS A 352 14.87 0.20 -0.33
N VAL A 353 14.00 0.19 0.69
CA VAL A 353 12.84 1.10 0.76
C VAL A 353 13.29 2.56 0.83
N LEU A 354 14.29 2.86 1.67
CA LEU A 354 14.83 4.20 1.80
C LEU A 354 15.44 4.70 0.47
N ASN A 355 16.19 3.86 -0.23
CA ASN A 355 16.79 4.23 -1.51
C ASN A 355 15.72 4.55 -2.56
N GLU A 356 14.72 3.67 -2.72
CA GLU A 356 13.64 3.86 -3.69
C GLU A 356 12.86 5.16 -3.44
N GLU A 357 12.46 5.45 -2.19
CA GLU A 357 11.64 6.63 -1.91
C GLU A 357 12.45 7.95 -1.91
N LEU A 358 13.69 7.93 -1.41
CA LEU A 358 14.50 9.14 -1.31
C LEU A 358 15.11 9.53 -2.65
N GLU A 359 15.54 8.58 -3.49
CA GLU A 359 15.95 8.88 -4.87
C GLU A 359 14.77 9.42 -5.69
N GLU A 360 13.58 8.87 -5.51
CA GLU A 360 12.34 9.37 -6.13
C GLU A 360 11.96 10.77 -5.62
N ALA A 361 12.47 11.21 -4.48
CA ALA A 361 12.36 12.60 -4.00
C ALA A 361 13.45 13.53 -4.54
N GLY A 362 14.36 13.04 -5.41
CA GLY A 362 15.52 13.79 -5.89
C GLY A 362 16.72 13.76 -4.93
N GLY A 363 16.74 12.81 -4.00
CA GLY A 363 17.80 12.63 -3.02
C GLY A 363 18.97 11.82 -3.55
N ARG A 364 20.15 12.09 -3.00
CA ARG A 364 21.40 11.38 -3.31
C ARG A 364 21.92 10.73 -2.05
N ILE A 365 21.91 9.40 -1.99
CA ILE A 365 22.58 8.68 -0.91
C ILE A 365 24.09 8.86 -1.09
N LEU A 366 24.75 9.47 -0.11
CA LEU A 366 26.19 9.67 -0.14
C LEU A 366 26.92 8.45 0.43
N GLU A 367 26.47 7.98 1.58
CA GLU A 367 27.10 6.86 2.26
C GLU A 367 26.14 6.15 3.21
N PHE A 368 26.46 4.86 3.41
CA PHE A 368 25.95 4.05 4.51
C PHE A 368 27.08 3.87 5.53
N VAL A 369 26.83 4.21 6.79
CA VAL A 369 27.81 4.08 7.88
C VAL A 369 27.21 3.15 8.94
N GLY A 370 27.46 1.85 8.78
CA GLY A 370 26.78 0.83 9.58
C GLY A 370 25.29 0.76 9.23
N ASP A 371 24.43 1.02 10.19
CA ASP A 371 22.98 1.17 10.03
C ASP A 371 22.55 2.61 9.72
N ALA A 372 23.47 3.57 9.81
CA ALA A 372 23.21 4.95 9.48
C ALA A 372 23.25 5.21 7.97
N ILE A 373 22.45 6.16 7.53
CA ILE A 373 22.33 6.59 6.14
C ILE A 373 22.44 8.12 6.08
N LEU A 374 23.17 8.62 5.07
CA LEU A 374 23.30 10.04 4.77
C LEU A 374 22.83 10.32 3.35
N VAL A 375 21.84 11.19 3.23
CA VAL A 375 21.23 11.59 1.96
C VAL A 375 21.25 13.11 1.81
N VAL A 376 21.58 13.58 0.62
CA VAL A 376 21.62 15.02 0.30
C VAL A 376 20.72 15.32 -0.89
N PHE A 377 19.92 16.36 -0.78
CA PHE A 377 19.10 16.90 -1.86
C PHE A 377 19.66 18.25 -2.31
N GLY A 378 19.60 18.52 -3.62
CA GLY A 378 20.15 19.76 -4.20
C GLY A 378 21.66 19.72 -4.45
N ALA A 379 22.27 18.52 -4.47
CA ALA A 379 23.70 18.35 -4.66
C ALA A 379 24.18 18.73 -6.08
N PHE A 380 23.42 18.37 -7.12
CA PHE A 380 23.88 18.43 -8.53
C PHE A 380 22.89 19.06 -9.52
N GLY A 381 21.77 19.62 -9.05
CA GLY A 381 20.71 20.19 -9.89
C GLY A 381 20.62 21.73 -9.84
N GLU A 382 20.02 22.32 -10.87
CA GLU A 382 19.59 23.73 -10.85
C GLU A 382 18.19 23.83 -10.24
N GLY A 383 18.12 24.23 -8.97
CA GLY A 383 16.85 24.43 -8.27
C GLY A 383 16.94 24.19 -6.77
N SER A 384 16.02 24.78 -6.01
CA SER A 384 15.84 24.44 -4.59
C SER A 384 15.20 23.06 -4.48
N PRO A 385 15.64 22.20 -3.53
CA PRO A 385 14.95 20.95 -3.23
C PRO A 385 13.47 21.18 -2.90
N ASP A 386 12.60 20.28 -3.38
CA ASP A 386 11.17 20.27 -3.09
C ASP A 386 10.92 19.62 -1.72
N LEU A 387 10.78 20.47 -0.69
CA LEU A 387 10.60 20.01 0.69
C LEU A 387 9.32 19.20 0.90
N ASP A 388 8.22 19.57 0.23
CA ASP A 388 6.95 18.87 0.38
C ASP A 388 7.06 17.45 -0.16
N ARG A 389 7.73 17.28 -1.31
CA ARG A 389 8.06 15.97 -1.88
C ARG A 389 8.98 15.16 -0.96
N ILE A 390 10.02 15.76 -0.41
CA ILE A 390 10.98 15.08 0.50
C ILE A 390 10.26 14.55 1.75
N LEU A 391 9.45 15.38 2.40
CA LEU A 391 8.73 15.01 3.61
C LEU A 391 7.63 13.97 3.32
N SER A 392 6.90 14.11 2.21
CA SER A 392 5.89 13.14 1.76
C SER A 392 6.50 11.77 1.46
N ARG A 393 7.63 11.74 0.75
CA ARG A 393 8.36 10.49 0.45
C ARG A 393 9.01 9.88 1.70
N THR A 394 9.46 10.71 2.64
CA THR A 394 9.92 10.24 3.96
C THR A 394 8.79 9.53 4.72
N ALA A 395 7.58 10.11 4.72
CA ALA A 395 6.41 9.47 5.33
C ALA A 395 6.03 8.16 4.61
N THR A 396 6.02 8.16 3.28
CA THR A 396 5.77 6.94 2.48
C THR A 396 6.79 5.85 2.80
N ALA A 397 8.08 6.20 2.91
CA ALA A 397 9.13 5.27 3.30
C ALA A 397 8.86 4.66 4.68
N LEU A 398 8.48 5.47 5.66
CA LEU A 398 8.10 4.99 7.00
C LEU A 398 6.89 4.05 6.97
N SER A 399 5.84 4.36 6.20
CA SER A 399 4.69 3.48 6.02
C SER A 399 5.08 2.15 5.37
N ARG A 400 5.92 2.18 4.34
CA ARG A 400 6.43 0.96 3.69
C ARG A 400 7.29 0.13 4.65
N LEU A 401 8.14 0.78 5.45
CA LEU A 401 8.97 0.12 6.46
C LEU A 401 8.13 -0.48 7.58
N PHE A 402 7.03 0.16 7.98
CA PHE A 402 6.09 -0.42 8.93
C PHE A 402 5.51 -1.75 8.41
N VAL A 403 5.07 -1.77 7.14
CA VAL A 403 4.57 -3.00 6.49
C VAL A 403 5.66 -4.09 6.46
N VAL A 404 6.88 -3.72 6.05
CA VAL A 404 8.02 -4.66 6.05
C VAL A 404 8.28 -5.19 7.46
N GLY A 405 8.38 -4.31 8.45
CA GLY A 405 8.64 -4.64 9.84
C GLY A 405 7.58 -5.57 10.43
N ALA A 406 6.32 -5.36 10.08
CA ALA A 406 5.24 -6.23 10.54
C ALA A 406 5.25 -7.62 9.85
N LEU A 407 5.55 -7.69 8.55
CA LEU A 407 5.71 -8.98 7.87
C LEU A 407 6.90 -9.77 8.45
N THR A 408 8.00 -9.09 8.76
CA THR A 408 9.19 -9.72 9.35
C THR A 408 8.97 -10.07 10.82
N SER A 409 8.23 -9.25 11.57
CA SER A 409 7.86 -9.52 12.97
C SER A 409 6.98 -10.76 13.10
N ARG A 410 6.01 -10.96 12.19
CA ARG A 410 5.25 -12.21 12.10
C ARG A 410 6.13 -13.45 11.83
N ALA A 411 7.31 -13.25 11.23
CA ALA A 411 8.32 -14.28 11.03
C ALA A 411 9.35 -14.38 12.17
N GLY A 412 9.14 -13.69 13.30
CA GLY A 412 10.01 -13.70 14.47
C GLY A 412 11.22 -12.75 14.41
N ALA A 413 11.32 -11.90 13.38
CA ALA A 413 12.40 -10.93 13.25
C ALA A 413 12.12 -9.63 14.03
N PRO A 414 13.17 -8.88 14.43
CA PRO A 414 13.00 -7.61 15.13
C PRO A 414 12.29 -6.55 14.26
N GLU A 415 11.55 -5.66 14.90
CA GLU A 415 10.93 -4.50 14.26
C GLU A 415 11.99 -3.42 13.98
N ALA A 416 11.94 -2.83 12.79
CA ALA A 416 12.83 -1.76 12.38
C ALA A 416 12.20 -0.39 12.68
N ALA A 417 12.64 0.27 13.74
CA ALA A 417 12.26 1.65 14.03
C ALA A 417 13.42 2.59 13.66
N LEU A 418 13.14 3.69 12.97
CA LEU A 418 14.14 4.67 12.56
C LEU A 418 14.06 5.94 13.40
N GLY A 419 15.22 6.54 13.65
CA GLY A 419 15.35 7.96 13.95
C GLY A 419 15.81 8.69 12.69
N ILE A 420 15.15 9.79 12.33
CA ILE A 420 15.45 10.56 11.12
C ILE A 420 15.59 12.04 11.50
N GLY A 421 16.68 12.66 11.06
CA GLY A 421 16.90 14.09 11.16
C GLY A 421 16.99 14.74 9.79
N ILE A 422 16.25 15.82 9.59
CA ILE A 422 16.26 16.57 8.32
C ILE A 422 16.57 18.03 8.60
N GLN A 423 17.56 18.57 7.90
CA GLN A 423 17.91 19.97 7.99
C GLN A 423 18.24 20.59 6.65
N ARG A 424 17.93 21.88 6.48
CA ARG A 424 18.32 22.67 5.31
C ARG A 424 19.35 23.72 5.69
N GLY A 425 20.30 23.95 4.81
CA GLY A 425 21.23 25.06 4.95
C GLY A 425 22.45 24.94 4.05
N PRO A 426 23.40 25.89 4.15
CA PRO A 426 24.62 25.86 3.38
C PRO A 426 25.48 24.65 3.79
N ALA A 427 26.04 23.96 2.81
CA ALA A 427 27.04 22.93 2.98
C ALA A 427 28.05 22.96 1.83
N ALA A 428 29.26 22.51 2.10
CA ALA A 428 30.31 22.32 1.12
C ALA A 428 30.24 20.88 0.60
N LEU A 429 30.00 20.71 -0.70
CA LEU A 429 30.04 19.42 -1.37
C LEU A 429 31.33 19.27 -2.15
N GLY A 430 32.02 18.16 -2.01
CA GLY A 430 33.28 17.97 -2.72
C GLY A 430 33.95 16.64 -2.47
N ASN A 431 35.04 16.45 -3.19
CA ASN A 431 35.87 15.27 -3.17
C ASN A 431 36.93 15.41 -2.06
N LEU A 432 36.79 14.63 -0.99
CA LEU A 432 37.74 14.60 0.13
C LEU A 432 38.59 13.34 0.11
N GLY A 433 39.88 13.49 0.40
CA GLY A 433 40.84 12.39 0.45
C GLY A 433 42.09 12.67 -0.39
N SER A 434 42.72 11.61 -0.90
CA SER A 434 43.91 11.67 -1.75
C SER A 434 43.61 11.11 -3.13
N LEU A 435 44.50 11.31 -4.10
CA LEU A 435 44.39 10.69 -5.43
C LEU A 435 44.30 9.15 -5.39
N ARG A 436 44.78 8.51 -4.31
CA ARG A 436 44.70 7.04 -4.12
C ARG A 436 43.41 6.58 -3.47
N ARG A 437 42.68 7.48 -2.80
CA ARG A 437 41.42 7.20 -2.10
C ARG A 437 40.69 8.52 -1.85
N CYS A 438 39.64 8.77 -2.62
CA CYS A 438 38.83 9.96 -2.56
C CYS A 438 37.36 9.57 -2.46
N HIS A 439 36.57 10.33 -1.69
CA HIS A 439 35.14 10.13 -1.54
C HIS A 439 34.43 11.47 -1.65
N PHE A 440 33.35 11.50 -2.44
CA PHE A 440 32.48 12.66 -2.55
C PHE A 440 31.61 12.74 -1.29
N THR A 441 31.65 13.86 -0.59
CA THR A 441 30.92 14.03 0.67
C THR A 441 30.38 15.45 0.84
N VAL A 442 29.63 15.65 1.91
CA VAL A 442 29.03 16.92 2.33
C VAL A 442 29.57 17.31 3.69
N LEU A 443 30.05 18.54 3.83
CA LEU A 443 30.52 19.09 5.11
C LEU A 443 29.80 20.38 5.44
N GLY A 444 29.46 20.57 6.71
CA GLY A 444 28.89 21.81 7.21
C GLY A 444 28.12 21.65 8.50
N ASP A 445 27.75 22.77 9.11
CA ASP A 445 26.90 22.76 10.31
C ASP A 445 25.52 22.14 10.03
N THR A 446 24.99 22.30 8.82
CA THR A 446 23.75 21.67 8.34
C THR A 446 23.76 20.14 8.55
N VAL A 447 24.88 19.48 8.23
CA VAL A 447 25.05 18.02 8.41
C VAL A 447 25.03 17.65 9.89
N ASN A 448 25.75 18.41 10.72
CA ASN A 448 25.80 18.20 12.16
C ASN A 448 24.44 18.45 12.83
N GLN A 449 23.69 19.45 12.36
CA GLN A 449 22.34 19.74 12.86
C GLN A 449 21.36 18.63 12.49
N ALA A 450 21.39 18.11 11.26
CA ALA A 450 20.59 16.95 10.86
C ALA A 450 20.87 15.73 11.78
N ALA A 451 22.14 15.41 12.03
CA ALA A 451 22.50 14.32 12.95
C ALA A 451 22.05 14.56 14.40
N ARG A 452 22.04 15.82 14.87
CA ARG A 452 21.51 16.16 16.21
C ARG A 452 19.98 16.03 16.28
N LEU A 453 19.28 16.35 15.20
CA LEU A 453 17.83 16.15 15.08
C LEU A 453 17.49 14.64 15.07
N GLU A 454 18.23 13.82 14.31
CA GLU A 454 18.12 12.35 14.37
C GLU A 454 18.26 11.88 15.82
N GLY A 455 19.33 12.27 16.51
CA GLY A 455 19.57 11.85 17.88
C GLY A 455 18.51 12.34 18.88
N LEU A 456 17.83 13.46 18.58
CA LEU A 456 16.70 13.96 19.37
C LEU A 456 15.48 13.05 19.24
N THR A 457 15.31 12.34 18.13
CA THR A 457 14.18 11.43 17.92
C THR A 457 14.11 10.30 18.95
N LYS A 458 15.25 9.97 19.59
CA LYS A 458 15.33 9.01 20.72
C LYS A 458 14.57 9.48 21.97
N LYS A 459 14.22 10.77 22.03
CA LYS A 459 13.48 11.42 23.12
C LYS A 459 12.10 11.91 22.69
N THR A 460 11.74 11.77 21.41
CA THR A 460 10.42 12.12 20.88
C THR A 460 9.69 10.85 20.44
N THR A 461 8.38 10.96 20.32
CA THR A 461 7.55 9.84 19.89
C THR A 461 7.59 9.69 18.37
N GLU A 462 7.81 10.79 17.64
CA GLU A 462 7.97 10.76 16.19
C GLU A 462 9.30 10.15 15.73
N PRO A 463 9.27 9.44 14.59
CA PRO A 463 10.45 8.90 13.91
C PRO A 463 11.29 9.98 13.23
N VAL A 464 10.72 11.16 12.92
CA VAL A 464 11.39 12.22 12.16
C VAL A 464 11.37 13.51 12.96
N ALA A 465 12.51 14.20 13.03
CA ALA A 465 12.64 15.53 13.59
C ALA A 465 13.24 16.50 12.55
N VAL A 466 12.63 17.68 12.44
CA VAL A 466 13.09 18.77 11.57
C VAL A 466 13.14 20.07 12.35
N GLU A 467 14.05 20.98 12.01
CA GLU A 467 14.02 22.34 12.60
C GLU A 467 13.00 23.22 11.85
N ALA A 468 12.36 24.16 12.55
CA ALA A 468 11.50 25.18 11.97
C ALA A 468 12.17 25.99 10.83
N SER A 469 13.49 26.18 10.88
CA SER A 469 14.25 26.89 9.86
C SER A 469 14.19 26.20 8.48
N LEU A 470 13.94 24.88 8.46
CA LEU A 470 13.73 24.08 7.24
C LEU A 470 12.68 24.73 6.33
N PHE A 471 11.62 25.29 6.93
CA PHE A 471 10.47 25.86 6.21
C PHE A 471 10.64 27.33 5.81
N GLY A 472 11.70 28.00 6.28
CA GLY A 472 11.88 29.45 6.05
C GLY A 472 10.77 30.32 6.65
N GLY A 473 10.04 29.82 7.66
CA GLY A 473 8.84 30.45 8.23
C GLY A 473 7.88 29.41 8.82
N GLU A 474 6.57 29.65 8.71
CA GLU A 474 5.57 28.61 9.01
C GLU A 474 5.68 27.43 8.02
N PRO A 475 5.47 26.18 8.47
CA PRO A 475 5.52 25.01 7.61
C PRO A 475 4.61 25.13 6.38
N GLN A 476 5.21 25.21 5.19
CA GLN A 476 4.47 25.37 3.94
C GLN A 476 3.73 24.11 3.50
N VAL A 477 4.09 22.94 4.06
CA VAL A 477 3.39 21.67 3.85
C VAL A 477 1.88 21.82 4.06
N TRP A 478 1.48 22.62 5.06
CA TRP A 478 0.08 22.82 5.37
C TRP A 478 -0.61 23.82 4.44
N ARG A 479 0.05 24.42 3.44
CA ARG A 479 -0.63 25.26 2.43
C ARG A 479 -1.69 24.49 1.64
N ASN A 480 -1.50 23.19 1.47
CA ASN A 480 -2.47 22.32 0.81
C ASN A 480 -2.70 21.03 1.64
N PRO A 481 -3.48 21.11 2.73
CA PRO A 481 -3.69 19.96 3.63
C PRO A 481 -4.31 18.75 2.91
N ARG A 482 -4.99 18.96 1.77
CA ARG A 482 -5.58 17.89 0.95
C ARG A 482 -4.53 16.91 0.42
N ALA A 483 -3.28 17.34 0.24
CA ALA A 483 -2.19 16.53 -0.34
C ALA A 483 -1.22 15.97 0.70
N VAL A 484 -1.40 16.31 1.99
CA VAL A 484 -0.47 15.92 3.05
C VAL A 484 -0.78 14.51 3.52
N THR A 485 0.19 13.60 3.49
CA THR A 485 0.03 12.18 3.88
C THR A 485 0.61 11.87 5.28
N TYR A 486 1.05 12.90 6.00
CA TYR A 486 1.73 12.80 7.28
C TYR A 486 1.32 13.92 8.23
N SER A 487 1.41 13.65 9.52
CA SER A 487 1.24 14.67 10.56
C SER A 487 2.57 15.36 10.84
N LEU A 488 2.52 16.68 10.97
CA LEU A 488 3.63 17.52 11.39
C LEU A 488 3.26 18.22 12.70
N ARG A 489 4.08 18.07 13.74
CA ARG A 489 3.78 18.56 15.09
C ARG A 489 4.84 19.49 15.61
N ASP A 490 4.43 20.61 16.18
CA ASP A 490 5.37 21.49 16.86
C ASP A 490 5.76 20.87 18.22
N ARG A 491 7.04 20.52 18.36
CA ARG A 491 7.63 20.04 19.63
C ARG A 491 8.24 21.17 20.45
N GLY A 492 7.99 22.41 20.05
CA GLY A 492 8.48 23.61 20.69
C GLY A 492 10.01 23.70 20.62
N HIS A 493 10.56 24.53 21.50
CA HIS A 493 12.00 24.71 21.58
C HIS A 493 12.66 23.55 22.32
N ARG A 494 13.65 22.92 21.67
CA ARG A 494 14.43 21.79 22.19
C ARG A 494 15.92 22.13 22.18
N ALA A 495 16.60 21.78 23.27
CA ALA A 495 18.04 21.93 23.35
C ALA A 495 18.71 20.87 22.47
N LEU A 496 19.50 21.31 21.50
CA LEU A 496 20.36 20.45 20.69
C LEU A 496 21.77 20.45 21.29
N ARG A 497 22.41 19.28 21.34
CA ARG A 497 23.74 19.12 21.94
C ARG A 497 24.74 20.08 21.27
N ASN A 498 25.45 20.85 22.09
CA ASN A 498 26.48 21.81 21.64
C ASN A 498 25.95 22.92 20.71
N ILE A 499 24.65 23.24 20.77
CA ILE A 499 24.07 24.44 20.16
C ILE A 499 23.65 25.39 21.28
N ALA A 500 24.11 26.64 21.22
CA ALA A 500 23.92 27.61 22.30
C ALA A 500 22.46 28.06 22.49
N ARG A 501 21.65 28.00 21.43
CA ARG A 501 20.23 28.37 21.46
C ARG A 501 19.35 27.14 21.20
N PRO A 502 18.28 26.94 21.96
CA PRO A 502 17.27 25.92 21.65
C PRO A 502 16.70 26.12 20.23
N ALA A 503 16.55 25.02 19.49
CA ALA A 503 15.97 25.00 18.16
C ALA A 503 14.47 24.68 18.26
N ARG A 504 13.60 25.36 17.51
CA ARG A 504 12.18 24.99 17.41
C ARG A 504 12.09 23.76 16.51
N VAL A 505 11.62 22.64 17.05
CA VAL A 505 11.63 21.34 16.37
C VAL A 505 10.22 20.93 16.01
N TYR A 506 10.03 20.41 14.80
CA TYR A 506 8.82 19.72 14.41
C TYR A 506 9.05 18.22 14.31
N GLY A 507 8.12 17.43 14.84
CA GLY A 507 8.05 15.98 14.65
C GLY A 507 7.21 15.64 13.43
N LEU A 508 7.63 14.64 12.65
CA LEU A 508 6.85 14.13 11.51
C LEU A 508 6.58 12.64 11.65
N ALA A 509 5.36 12.22 11.31
CA ALA A 509 5.05 10.80 11.10
C ALA A 509 3.85 10.57 10.18
N PRO A 510 3.75 9.39 9.53
CA PRO A 510 2.66 9.07 8.60
C PRO A 510 1.28 9.21 9.25
N LEU A 511 0.22 9.50 8.49
CA LEU A 511 -1.14 9.48 9.08
C LEU A 511 -1.60 8.04 9.38
N LEU A 512 -1.25 7.09 8.51
CA LEU A 512 -1.55 5.67 8.66
C LEU A 512 -0.34 4.95 9.29
N ARG A 513 -0.40 4.71 10.61
CA ARG A 513 0.74 4.19 11.40
C ARG A 513 0.59 2.76 11.91
N TYR A 514 -0.55 2.14 11.63
CA TYR A 514 -0.94 0.83 12.14
C TYR A 514 -1.58 -0.01 11.04
N TRP A 515 -1.72 -1.32 11.28
CA TRP A 515 -2.56 -2.16 10.43
C TRP A 515 -4.01 -1.73 10.56
N ILE A 516 -4.69 -1.64 9.43
CA ILE A 516 -6.11 -1.30 9.39
C ILE A 516 -6.83 -2.33 8.52
N ASP A 517 -8.02 -2.72 8.96
CA ASP A 517 -8.97 -3.50 8.17
C ASP A 517 -10.37 -2.89 8.34
N PHE A 518 -11.34 -3.36 7.56
CA PHE A 518 -12.70 -2.83 7.58
C PHE A 518 -13.75 -3.94 7.75
N VAL A 519 -14.64 -3.73 8.72
CA VAL A 519 -15.78 -4.61 9.02
C VAL A 519 -17.10 -4.00 8.52
N PRO A 520 -18.16 -4.80 8.27
CA PRO A 520 -19.47 -4.25 7.93
C PRO A 520 -20.01 -3.32 9.03
N MET A 521 -20.83 -2.32 8.67
CA MET A 521 -21.54 -1.52 9.67
C MET A 521 -22.44 -2.39 10.55
N GLY A 522 -22.52 -2.07 11.84
CA GLY A 522 -23.29 -2.85 12.82
C GLY A 522 -22.63 -4.18 13.22
N PHE A 523 -21.36 -4.40 12.86
CA PHE A 523 -20.60 -5.59 13.24
C PHE A 523 -20.55 -5.75 14.77
N VAL A 524 -20.78 -6.98 15.25
CA VAL A 524 -20.81 -7.31 16.68
C VAL A 524 -19.84 -8.45 16.95
N ASP A 525 -18.77 -8.21 17.72
CA ASP A 525 -17.80 -9.23 18.09
C ASP A 525 -16.88 -8.75 19.24
N VAL A 526 -16.16 -9.67 19.88
CA VAL A 526 -15.11 -9.37 20.86
C VAL A 526 -13.75 -9.60 20.22
N PRO A 527 -12.89 -8.57 20.13
CA PRO A 527 -11.62 -8.71 19.44
C PRO A 527 -10.62 -9.54 20.26
N PRO A 528 -9.76 -10.34 19.60
CA PRO A 528 -8.62 -10.96 20.27
C PRO A 528 -7.56 -9.90 20.67
N PRO A 529 -6.57 -10.25 21.51
CA PRO A 529 -5.50 -9.34 21.91
C PRO A 529 -4.78 -8.72 20.70
N GLY A 530 -4.54 -7.41 20.76
CA GLY A 530 -3.89 -6.66 19.68
C GLY A 530 -4.82 -6.17 18.57
N ILE A 531 -6.04 -6.71 18.47
CA ILE A 531 -7.07 -6.21 17.55
C ILE A 531 -7.97 -5.23 18.28
N ILE A 532 -8.26 -4.10 17.64
CA ILE A 532 -9.07 -3.02 18.19
C ILE A 532 -10.21 -2.73 17.21
N TYR A 533 -11.45 -2.77 17.66
CA TYR A 533 -12.59 -2.31 16.88
C TYR A 533 -12.84 -0.84 17.19
N VAL A 534 -12.98 -0.03 16.15
CA VAL A 534 -13.19 1.42 16.23
C VAL A 534 -14.50 1.76 15.57
N ASP A 535 -15.42 2.32 16.36
CA ASP A 535 -16.80 2.56 15.96
C ASP A 535 -17.45 1.33 15.31
N ALA A 536 -17.15 0.18 15.92
CA ALA A 536 -17.60 -1.15 15.53
C ALA A 536 -17.43 -2.11 16.71
N GLY A 537 -18.15 -3.23 16.68
CA GLY A 537 -18.09 -4.27 17.70
C GLY A 537 -19.31 -4.30 18.61
N ASN A 538 -19.98 -3.17 18.85
CA ASN A 538 -21.28 -3.06 19.52
C ASN A 538 -21.42 -3.87 20.84
N VAL A 539 -20.33 -4.05 21.59
CA VAL A 539 -20.30 -4.76 22.89
C VAL A 539 -19.38 -4.08 23.89
N ASP A 540 -19.68 -4.15 25.19
CA ASP A 540 -18.74 -3.72 26.23
C ASP A 540 -17.66 -4.79 26.44
N ALA A 541 -16.56 -4.69 25.68
CA ALA A 541 -15.41 -5.58 25.79
C ALA A 541 -14.07 -4.84 25.65
N PRO A 542 -12.97 -5.37 26.22
CA PRO A 542 -11.63 -4.87 25.92
C PRO A 542 -11.34 -4.87 24.42
N GLY A 543 -10.69 -3.82 23.93
CA GLY A 543 -10.40 -3.66 22.49
C GLY A 543 -11.57 -3.16 21.66
N VAL A 544 -12.77 -2.96 22.22
CA VAL A 544 -13.90 -2.34 21.53
C VAL A 544 -13.99 -0.86 21.92
N LEU A 545 -13.77 0.02 20.95
CA LEU A 545 -13.91 1.47 21.07
C LEU A 545 -15.19 1.89 20.34
N ASP A 546 -16.32 1.65 20.99
CA ASP A 546 -17.65 1.81 20.42
C ASP A 546 -18.64 2.24 21.51
N HIS A 547 -19.64 3.02 21.13
CA HIS A 547 -20.65 3.57 22.02
C HIS A 547 -22.04 2.93 21.85
N HIS A 548 -22.25 2.12 20.81
CA HIS A 548 -23.57 1.62 20.42
C HIS A 548 -24.12 0.45 21.25
N TRP A 549 -23.40 0.02 22.31
CA TRP A 549 -23.86 -1.07 23.18
C TRP A 549 -24.76 -0.58 24.33
N PRO A 550 -25.73 -1.39 24.80
CA PRO A 550 -26.69 -0.96 25.82
C PRO A 550 -26.04 -0.53 27.14
N GLY A 551 -26.32 0.71 27.57
CA GLY A 551 -25.81 1.25 28.82
C GLY A 551 -24.46 1.96 28.71
N CYS A 552 -23.92 2.13 27.51
CA CYS A 552 -22.76 3.00 27.29
C CYS A 552 -23.11 4.45 27.68
N PRO A 553 -22.30 5.12 28.52
CA PRO A 553 -22.56 6.50 28.91
C PRO A 553 -21.97 7.53 27.94
N ALA A 554 -21.18 7.10 26.95
CA ALA A 554 -20.60 7.99 25.94
C ALA A 554 -21.56 8.16 24.76
N ARG A 555 -21.50 9.34 24.12
CA ARG A 555 -22.35 9.72 22.99
C ARG A 555 -21.65 9.54 21.63
N SER A 556 -20.39 9.13 21.64
CA SER A 556 -19.60 8.79 20.45
C SER A 556 -18.49 7.81 20.85
N ALA A 557 -17.94 7.08 19.88
CA ALA A 557 -16.76 6.26 20.06
C ALA A 557 -15.54 7.12 20.47
N CYS A 558 -15.44 8.35 19.94
CA CYS A 558 -14.33 9.26 20.25
C CYS A 558 -14.40 9.73 21.71
N GLU A 559 -15.58 10.12 22.21
CA GLU A 559 -15.80 10.43 23.63
C GLU A 559 -15.56 9.20 24.50
N TYR A 560 -15.99 8.02 24.06
CA TYR A 560 -15.77 6.79 24.81
C TYR A 560 -14.28 6.53 25.03
N LEU A 561 -13.47 6.66 23.98
CA LEU A 561 -12.02 6.49 24.05
C LEU A 561 -11.35 7.57 24.90
N VAL A 562 -11.67 8.86 24.66
CA VAL A 562 -11.00 9.98 25.35
C VAL A 562 -11.35 10.01 26.84
N SER A 563 -12.57 9.62 27.22
CA SER A 563 -12.97 9.50 28.63
C SER A 563 -12.43 8.26 29.32
N ARG A 564 -12.05 7.21 28.58
CA ARG A 564 -11.55 5.93 29.09
C ARG A 564 -10.33 5.40 28.31
N PRO A 565 -9.22 6.16 28.23
CA PRO A 565 -8.06 5.77 27.43
C PRO A 565 -7.42 4.47 27.92
N GLU A 566 -7.61 4.11 29.20
CA GLU A 566 -7.12 2.86 29.78
C GLU A 566 -7.71 1.61 29.11
N ARG A 567 -8.91 1.70 28.51
CA ARG A 567 -9.52 0.58 27.77
C ARG A 567 -8.67 0.17 26.57
N LEU A 568 -8.15 1.15 25.83
CA LEU A 568 -7.20 0.93 24.73
C LEU A 568 -5.84 0.52 25.27
N LEU A 569 -5.26 1.34 26.17
CA LEU A 569 -3.89 1.18 26.62
C LEU A 569 -3.63 -0.15 27.33
N ARG A 570 -4.60 -0.67 28.10
CA ARG A 570 -4.48 -1.99 28.75
C ARG A 570 -4.61 -3.14 27.76
N HIS A 571 -5.46 -3.01 26.74
CA HIS A 571 -5.69 -4.07 25.75
C HIS A 571 -4.45 -4.36 24.89
N VAL A 572 -3.66 -3.33 24.62
CA VAL A 572 -2.41 -3.45 23.85
C VAL A 572 -1.14 -3.50 24.71
N ALA A 573 -1.28 -3.45 26.04
CA ALA A 573 -0.13 -3.38 26.93
C ALA A 573 0.83 -4.57 26.73
N GLY A 574 2.10 -4.26 26.47
CA GLY A 574 3.15 -5.28 26.27
C GLY A 574 3.17 -5.92 24.88
N LEU A 575 2.28 -5.51 23.96
CA LEU A 575 2.29 -5.97 22.57
C LEU A 575 3.24 -5.10 21.72
N PRO A 576 3.97 -5.70 20.75
CA PRO A 576 4.74 -4.92 19.79
C PRO A 576 3.80 -4.12 18.88
N LYS A 577 4.21 -2.91 18.48
CA LYS A 577 3.39 -2.00 17.65
C LYS A 577 2.96 -2.66 16.33
N SER A 578 3.86 -3.45 15.75
CA SER A 578 3.62 -4.25 14.54
C SER A 578 2.48 -5.28 14.64
N SER A 579 2.07 -5.65 15.85
CA SER A 579 0.97 -6.61 16.11
C SER A 579 -0.38 -5.94 16.36
N ILE A 580 -0.42 -4.61 16.44
CA ILE A 580 -1.65 -3.86 16.68
C ILE A 580 -2.38 -3.65 15.35
N GLU A 581 -3.65 -4.03 15.32
CA GLU A 581 -4.55 -3.93 14.17
C GLU A 581 -5.83 -3.21 14.57
N PHE A 582 -6.20 -2.18 13.82
CA PHE A 582 -7.46 -1.48 13.95
C PHE A 582 -8.46 -1.98 12.92
N ARG A 583 -9.73 -2.16 13.31
CA ARG A 583 -10.82 -2.42 12.38
C ARG A 583 -11.92 -1.41 12.54
N LEU A 584 -12.17 -0.65 11.49
CA LEU A 584 -13.25 0.34 11.43
C LEU A 584 -14.43 -0.24 10.67
N HIS A 585 -15.62 0.31 10.84
CA HIS A 585 -16.69 0.01 9.90
C HIS A 585 -16.36 0.52 8.49
N ARG A 586 -16.91 -0.12 7.46
CA ARG A 586 -16.79 0.35 6.07
C ARG A 586 -17.38 1.74 5.93
N VAL A 587 -16.77 2.55 5.07
CA VAL A 587 -17.07 3.97 4.89
C VAL A 587 -16.97 4.73 6.23
N PRO A 588 -15.77 4.82 6.85
CA PRO A 588 -15.59 5.50 8.13
C PRO A 588 -16.15 6.92 8.09
N ASP A 589 -16.92 7.27 9.10
CA ASP A 589 -17.43 8.61 9.28
C ASP A 589 -16.46 9.46 10.13
N LEU A 590 -16.92 10.62 10.57
CA LEU A 590 -16.10 11.51 11.39
C LEU A 590 -15.80 10.89 12.76
N ASP A 591 -16.73 10.15 13.37
CA ASP A 591 -16.52 9.53 14.68
C ASP A 591 -15.50 8.39 14.61
N GLY A 592 -15.68 7.45 13.68
CA GLY A 592 -14.71 6.38 13.45
C GLY A 592 -13.32 6.93 13.10
N THR A 593 -13.24 7.95 12.25
CA THR A 593 -11.96 8.58 11.86
C THR A 593 -11.29 9.31 13.01
N ALA A 594 -12.04 10.13 13.77
CA ALA A 594 -11.53 10.87 14.92
C ALA A 594 -11.13 9.93 16.06
N THR A 595 -11.87 8.85 16.27
CA THR A 595 -11.54 7.80 17.25
C THR A 595 -10.25 7.10 16.88
N PHE A 596 -10.08 6.69 15.61
CA PHE A 596 -8.81 6.11 15.14
C PHE A 596 -7.64 7.08 15.32
N TYR A 597 -7.83 8.36 14.96
CA TYR A 597 -6.83 9.40 15.17
C TYR A 597 -6.44 9.51 16.65
N ALA A 598 -7.41 9.69 17.54
CA ALA A 598 -7.20 9.80 18.99
C ALA A 598 -6.54 8.54 19.58
N ALA A 599 -6.87 7.35 19.06
CA ALA A 599 -6.25 6.10 19.47
C ALA A 599 -4.76 6.09 19.10
N CYS A 600 -4.41 6.54 17.90
CA CYS A 600 -3.01 6.71 17.51
C CYS A 600 -2.30 7.69 18.44
N GLU A 601 -2.89 8.85 18.74
CA GLU A 601 -2.31 9.82 19.68
C GLU A 601 -1.97 9.22 21.05
N LEU A 602 -2.92 8.47 21.61
CA LEU A 602 -2.78 7.85 22.92
C LEU A 602 -1.69 6.78 22.93
N LEU A 603 -1.62 5.96 21.88
CA LEU A 603 -0.62 4.90 21.77
C LEU A 603 0.81 5.43 21.61
N GLU A 604 0.99 6.61 21.01
CA GLU A 604 2.30 7.24 20.90
C GLU A 604 2.76 7.90 22.22
N GLY A 605 1.88 8.00 23.24
CA GLY A 605 2.27 8.47 24.58
C GLY A 605 2.38 10.00 24.72
N ASP A 606 1.82 10.76 23.78
CA ASP A 606 1.73 12.22 23.85
C ASP A 606 0.30 12.69 23.55
N PRO A 607 -0.66 12.41 24.45
CA PRO A 607 -2.04 12.78 24.21
C PRO A 607 -2.17 14.29 24.29
N ARG A 608 -2.59 14.90 23.18
CA ARG A 608 -3.07 16.29 23.09
C ARG A 608 -4.35 16.44 23.93
N GLY A 609 -4.25 16.30 25.25
CA GLY A 609 -5.39 15.94 26.10
C GLY A 609 -6.52 16.96 26.00
N ARG A 610 -6.20 18.24 25.90
CA ARG A 610 -7.20 19.31 25.76
C ARG A 610 -7.81 19.33 24.37
N GLU A 611 -6.99 19.21 23.34
CA GLU A 611 -7.40 19.25 21.94
C GLU A 611 -8.23 18.01 21.57
N LEU A 612 -7.83 16.82 22.04
CA LEU A 612 -8.60 15.58 21.92
C LEU A 612 -9.92 15.64 22.67
N THR A 613 -9.96 16.26 23.85
CA THR A 613 -11.23 16.48 24.56
C THR A 613 -12.17 17.39 23.75
N ARG A 614 -11.64 18.45 23.11
CA ARG A 614 -12.44 19.31 22.22
C ARG A 614 -12.92 18.57 20.98
N LEU A 615 -12.03 17.81 20.33
CA LEU A 615 -12.38 16.97 19.19
C LEU A 615 -13.50 15.99 19.57
N ALA A 616 -13.33 15.25 20.67
CA ALA A 616 -14.32 14.28 21.14
C ALA A 616 -15.66 14.94 21.49
N SER A 617 -15.66 16.11 22.13
CA SER A 617 -16.89 16.85 22.42
C SER A 617 -17.62 17.25 21.14
N TYR A 618 -16.91 17.83 20.17
CA TYR A 618 -17.49 18.22 18.90
C TYR A 618 -18.00 17.01 18.09
N VAL A 619 -17.20 15.95 18.01
CA VAL A 619 -17.58 14.71 17.33
C VAL A 619 -18.82 14.09 17.97
N SER A 620 -18.94 14.13 19.29
CA SER A 620 -20.15 13.67 20.00
C SER A 620 -21.37 14.48 19.62
N ASP A 621 -21.25 15.80 19.52
CA ASP A 621 -22.36 16.64 19.12
C ASP A 621 -22.78 16.32 17.67
N ILE A 622 -21.82 16.18 16.76
CA ILE A 622 -22.08 15.77 15.36
C ILE A 622 -22.75 14.38 15.28
N ASP A 623 -22.24 13.41 16.03
CA ASP A 623 -22.72 12.02 16.02
C ASP A 623 -24.15 11.92 16.57
N GLN A 624 -24.48 12.75 17.56
CA GLN A 624 -25.86 12.86 18.07
C GLN A 624 -26.80 13.60 17.12
N GLY A 625 -26.28 14.39 16.19
CA GLY A 625 -27.04 15.11 15.17
C GLY A 625 -27.02 16.63 15.30
N LEU A 626 -26.26 17.18 16.25
CA LEU A 626 -26.02 18.62 16.40
C LEU A 626 -25.04 19.11 15.34
N LEU A 627 -25.58 19.46 14.18
CA LEU A 627 -24.80 19.90 13.03
C LEU A 627 -24.39 21.39 13.12
N PRO A 628 -23.27 21.81 12.49
CA PRO A 628 -22.86 23.22 12.46
C PRO A 628 -23.93 24.09 11.80
N SER A 629 -23.93 25.40 12.11
CA SER A 629 -24.90 26.29 11.47
C SER A 629 -24.62 26.45 9.96
N PRO A 630 -25.64 26.80 9.15
CA PRO A 630 -25.44 27.12 7.73
C PRO A 630 -24.31 28.11 7.43
N GLU A 631 -24.07 29.07 8.32
CA GLU A 631 -23.05 30.11 8.19
C GLU A 631 -21.64 29.60 8.46
N THR A 632 -21.50 28.60 9.34
CA THR A 632 -20.21 28.08 9.80
C THR A 632 -19.82 26.76 9.15
N LEU A 633 -20.75 26.08 8.49
CA LEU A 633 -20.53 24.76 7.89
C LEU A 633 -19.29 24.70 6.99
N ALA A 634 -19.07 25.69 6.13
CA ALA A 634 -17.93 25.72 5.22
C ALA A 634 -16.56 25.85 5.92
N ASP A 635 -16.57 26.32 7.17
CA ASP A 635 -15.40 26.48 8.03
C ASP A 635 -15.28 25.38 9.08
N SER A 636 -16.30 24.55 9.22
CA SER A 636 -16.40 23.51 10.23
C SER A 636 -15.59 22.26 9.86
N LEU A 637 -15.09 21.55 10.88
CA LEU A 637 -14.47 20.24 10.72
C LEU A 637 -15.40 19.27 9.98
N HIS A 638 -16.66 19.17 10.41
CA HIS A 638 -17.63 18.26 9.81
C HIS A 638 -17.95 18.59 8.34
N GLY A 639 -18.21 19.86 8.03
CA GLY A 639 -18.55 20.28 6.67
C GLY A 639 -17.41 20.03 5.69
N VAL A 640 -16.17 20.41 6.05
CA VAL A 640 -14.98 20.13 5.23
C VAL A 640 -14.75 18.62 5.10
N PHE A 641 -14.89 17.84 6.17
CA PHE A 641 -14.77 16.38 6.12
C PHE A 641 -15.74 15.75 5.11
N LEU A 642 -17.03 16.12 5.18
CA LEU A 642 -18.05 15.62 4.25
C LEU A 642 -17.77 16.02 2.81
N ALA A 643 -17.43 17.29 2.57
CA ALA A 643 -17.11 17.80 1.25
C ALA A 643 -15.87 17.11 0.67
N HIS A 644 -14.85 16.88 1.50
CA HIS A 644 -13.62 16.20 1.08
C HIS A 644 -13.91 14.76 0.63
N HIS A 645 -14.70 14.01 1.41
CA HIS A 645 -15.16 12.66 1.03
C HIS A 645 -16.01 12.67 -0.24
N ALA A 646 -16.88 13.67 -0.41
CA ALA A 646 -17.73 13.80 -1.58
C ALA A 646 -16.93 14.07 -2.86
N ILE A 647 -15.92 14.94 -2.79
CA ILE A 647 -15.01 15.20 -3.91
C ILE A 647 -14.28 13.90 -4.27
N LEU A 648 -13.70 13.21 -3.28
CA LEU A 648 -12.96 11.97 -3.53
C LEU A 648 -13.84 10.88 -4.17
N ARG A 649 -15.11 10.77 -3.74
CA ARG A 649 -16.10 9.87 -4.37
C ARG A 649 -16.35 10.22 -5.84
N ARG A 650 -16.42 11.52 -6.18
CA ARG A 650 -16.58 11.98 -7.57
C ARG A 650 -15.34 11.71 -8.41
N GLU A 651 -14.16 11.89 -7.85
CA GLU A 651 -12.88 11.72 -8.54
C GLU A 651 -12.56 10.23 -8.80
N ARG A 652 -12.80 9.35 -7.82
CA ARG A 652 -12.39 7.93 -7.90
C ARG A 652 -13.50 6.97 -8.30
N GLY A 653 -14.76 7.34 -8.11
CA GLY A 653 -15.90 6.48 -8.47
C GLY A 653 -15.78 5.06 -7.88
N ARG A 654 -15.63 4.05 -8.76
CA ARG A 654 -15.53 2.64 -8.37
C ARG A 654 -14.16 2.22 -7.82
N ASP A 655 -13.13 3.02 -8.02
CA ASP A 655 -11.76 2.75 -7.52
C ASP A 655 -11.56 3.29 -6.09
N LEU A 656 -12.60 3.88 -5.51
CA LEU A 656 -12.59 4.35 -4.14
C LEU A 656 -12.62 3.16 -3.16
N THR A 657 -11.64 3.12 -2.28
CA THR A 657 -11.56 2.13 -1.20
C THR A 657 -11.85 2.78 0.16
N ASP A 658 -12.26 1.98 1.15
CA ASP A 658 -12.41 2.43 2.54
C ASP A 658 -11.12 3.03 3.10
N TRP A 659 -9.97 2.49 2.67
CA TRP A 659 -8.64 3.04 2.94
C TRP A 659 -8.47 4.47 2.45
N ASN A 660 -8.91 4.78 1.22
CA ASN A 660 -8.79 6.14 0.69
C ASN A 660 -9.68 7.12 1.43
N LEU A 661 -10.86 6.67 1.88
CA LEU A 661 -11.75 7.49 2.71
C LEU A 661 -11.13 7.77 4.08
N LEU A 662 -10.62 6.74 4.77
CA LEU A 662 -9.96 6.94 6.06
C LEU A 662 -8.77 7.88 5.95
N GLU A 663 -7.89 7.66 4.96
CA GLU A 663 -6.73 8.54 4.74
C GLU A 663 -7.17 9.98 4.50
N ALA A 664 -8.16 10.21 3.63
CA ALA A 664 -8.69 11.53 3.34
C ALA A 664 -9.31 12.20 4.58
N GLY A 665 -10.09 11.46 5.36
CA GLY A 665 -10.65 11.93 6.62
C GLY A 665 -9.57 12.32 7.64
N LEU A 666 -8.50 11.51 7.75
CA LEU A 666 -7.38 11.80 8.64
C LEU A 666 -6.64 13.09 8.27
N ARG A 667 -6.56 13.44 6.98
CA ARG A 667 -5.97 14.73 6.55
C ARG A 667 -6.77 15.92 7.09
N VAL A 668 -8.10 15.82 7.06
CA VAL A 668 -8.98 16.88 7.57
C VAL A 668 -8.90 16.95 9.09
N VAL A 669 -8.95 15.81 9.78
CA VAL A 669 -8.82 15.75 11.25
C VAL A 669 -7.46 16.27 11.70
N ASP A 670 -6.36 15.85 11.09
CA ASP A 670 -5.02 16.31 11.47
C ASP A 670 -4.83 17.81 11.23
N ALA A 671 -5.38 18.35 10.13
CA ALA A 671 -5.38 19.79 9.86
C ALA A 671 -6.18 20.58 10.90
N ALA A 672 -7.35 20.09 11.32
CA ALA A 672 -8.12 20.72 12.40
C ALA A 672 -7.37 20.65 13.74
N MET A 673 -6.76 19.50 14.04
CA MET A 673 -5.98 19.32 15.25
C MET A 673 -4.74 20.21 15.30
N PHE A 674 -4.08 20.43 14.16
CA PHE A 674 -2.98 21.41 14.05
C PHE A 674 -3.45 22.81 14.42
N LEU A 675 -4.63 23.25 13.94
CA LEU A 675 -5.18 24.56 14.27
C LEU A 675 -5.63 24.67 15.73
N LEU A 676 -6.13 23.58 16.32
CA LEU A 676 -6.45 23.52 17.75
C LEU A 676 -5.19 23.60 18.63
N GLU A 677 -4.05 23.08 18.17
CA GLU A 677 -2.76 23.26 18.87
C GLU A 677 -2.26 24.71 18.77
N GLU A 678 -2.39 25.35 17.61
CA GLU A 678 -2.01 26.75 17.41
C GLU A 678 -2.87 27.69 18.26
N ASP A 679 -4.18 27.45 18.30
CA ASP A 679 -5.13 28.18 19.14
C ASP A 679 -6.01 27.21 19.94
N PRO A 680 -5.61 26.92 21.19
CA PRO A 680 -6.40 26.09 22.09
C PRO A 680 -7.74 26.70 22.50
N SER A 681 -8.13 27.87 22.00
CA SER A 681 -9.46 28.46 22.16
C SER A 681 -10.36 28.23 20.95
N ALA A 682 -9.82 27.85 19.78
CA ALA A 682 -10.55 27.62 18.55
C ALA A 682 -11.63 26.52 18.69
N ASP A 683 -12.74 26.73 17.99
CA ASP A 683 -13.90 25.85 17.99
C ASP A 683 -13.91 25.01 16.69
N PRO A 684 -13.95 23.67 16.79
CA PRO A 684 -14.07 22.77 15.62
C PRO A 684 -15.23 23.12 14.67
N GLY A 685 -16.28 23.79 15.14
CA GLY A 685 -17.40 24.28 14.32
C GLY A 685 -17.04 25.35 13.29
N HIS A 686 -15.89 26.02 13.44
CA HIS A 686 -15.39 27.00 12.47
C HIS A 686 -13.86 27.07 12.44
N VAL A 687 -13.20 25.95 12.76
CA VAL A 687 -11.75 25.86 12.98
C VAL A 687 -10.93 26.31 11.77
N PHE A 688 -11.44 26.12 10.55
CA PHE A 688 -10.71 26.46 9.33
C PHE A 688 -10.83 27.94 8.93
N SER A 689 -11.63 28.74 9.64
CA SER A 689 -11.88 30.16 9.34
C SER A 689 -10.63 31.05 9.35
N THR A 690 -9.64 30.69 10.15
CA THR A 690 -8.34 31.38 10.22
C THR A 690 -7.43 31.07 9.03
N ARG A 691 -7.74 30.01 8.26
CA ARG A 691 -6.97 29.55 7.08
C ARG A 691 -7.88 29.39 5.85
N PRO A 692 -8.42 30.49 5.27
CA PRO A 692 -9.41 30.41 4.19
C PRO A 692 -8.91 29.77 2.89
N ALA A 693 -7.59 29.74 2.67
CA ALA A 693 -6.99 29.05 1.53
C ALA A 693 -7.03 27.51 1.67
N TRP A 694 -7.13 27.00 2.89
CA TRP A 694 -7.23 25.57 3.14
C TRP A 694 -8.62 25.08 2.76
N PHE A 695 -8.65 23.94 2.08
CA PHE A 695 -9.88 23.30 1.64
C PHE A 695 -10.78 24.23 0.80
N ALA A 696 -10.18 25.12 0.00
CA ALA A 696 -10.93 26.06 -0.84
C ALA A 696 -11.89 25.35 -1.81
N CYS A 697 -11.52 24.16 -2.32
CA CYS A 697 -12.38 23.38 -3.20
C CYS A 697 -13.59 22.81 -2.46
N GLU A 698 -13.40 22.30 -1.24
CA GLU A 698 -14.46 21.82 -0.35
C GLU A 698 -15.42 22.93 0.02
N ARG A 699 -14.89 24.12 0.36
CA ARG A 699 -15.68 25.32 0.67
C ARG A 699 -16.55 25.74 -0.51
N SER A 700 -15.95 25.80 -1.71
CA SER A 700 -16.69 26.10 -2.94
C SER A 700 -17.79 25.06 -3.18
N LEU A 701 -17.49 23.77 -2.99
CA LEU A 701 -18.47 22.72 -3.11
C LEU A 701 -19.64 22.91 -2.13
N LEU A 702 -19.38 23.23 -0.86
CA LEU A 702 -20.42 23.45 0.15
C LEU A 702 -21.29 24.69 -0.18
N ALA A 703 -20.67 25.76 -0.67
CA ALA A 703 -21.38 26.96 -1.11
C ALA A 703 -22.26 26.70 -2.34
N GLU A 704 -21.73 25.95 -3.32
CA GLU A 704 -22.49 25.49 -4.49
C GLU A 704 -23.62 24.53 -4.08
N ASP A 705 -23.38 23.67 -3.10
CA ASP A 705 -24.36 22.70 -2.62
C ASP A 705 -25.61 23.35 -2.04
N ARG A 706 -25.44 24.47 -1.31
CA ARG A 706 -26.56 25.28 -0.83
C ARG A 706 -27.39 25.83 -2.00
N THR A 707 -26.74 26.22 -3.09
CA THR A 707 -27.41 26.69 -4.30
C THR A 707 -28.13 25.53 -5.02
N LEU A 708 -27.52 24.35 -5.06
CA LEU A 708 -28.15 23.14 -5.58
C LEU A 708 -29.39 22.77 -4.77
N TYR A 709 -29.32 22.86 -3.44
CA TYR A 709 -30.47 22.62 -2.56
C TYR A 709 -31.62 23.59 -2.86
N ALA A 710 -31.34 24.89 -3.02
CA ALA A 710 -32.38 25.86 -3.37
C ALA A 710 -33.09 25.50 -4.70
N GLN A 711 -32.34 25.00 -5.68
CA GLN A 711 -32.91 24.49 -6.94
C GLN A 711 -33.69 23.19 -6.74
N ASP A 712 -33.23 22.29 -5.88
CA ASP A 712 -33.94 21.04 -5.56
C ASP A 712 -35.25 21.33 -4.83
N ARG A 713 -35.23 22.25 -3.85
CA ARG A 713 -36.41 22.76 -3.15
C ARG A 713 -37.42 23.38 -4.11
N ALA A 714 -36.97 24.20 -5.06
CA ALA A 714 -37.85 24.83 -6.05
C ALA A 714 -38.52 23.81 -7.00
N ARG A 715 -37.89 22.65 -7.22
CA ARG A 715 -38.46 21.53 -7.98
C ARG A 715 -39.28 20.57 -7.12
N GLY A 716 -39.00 20.54 -5.83
CA GLY A 716 -39.75 19.79 -4.83
C GLY A 716 -41.14 20.35 -4.59
N ARG A 717 -41.90 19.67 -3.75
CA ARG A 717 -43.23 20.12 -3.30
C ARG A 717 -43.33 20.03 -1.79
N THR A 718 -44.01 20.99 -1.19
CA THR A 718 -44.39 20.88 0.22
C THR A 718 -45.70 20.12 0.36
N TYR A 719 -45.89 19.44 1.50
CA TYR A 719 -47.13 18.74 1.82
C TYR A 719 -47.34 18.71 3.34
N GLN A 720 -48.59 18.51 3.77
CA GLN A 720 -48.98 18.57 5.18
C GLN A 720 -49.16 17.16 5.73
N ALA A 721 -48.33 16.76 6.68
CA ALA A 721 -48.46 15.46 7.35
C ALA A 721 -48.22 15.58 8.85
N ARG A 722 -48.64 14.56 9.59
CA ARG A 722 -48.41 14.48 11.04
C ARG A 722 -47.14 13.70 11.31
N VAL A 723 -46.39 14.14 12.32
CA VAL A 723 -45.30 13.36 12.92
C VAL A 723 -45.53 13.28 14.42
N ARG A 724 -45.11 12.18 15.04
CA ARG A 724 -45.22 12.06 16.50
C ARG A 724 -44.34 13.13 17.15
N GLY A 725 -44.75 13.68 18.28
CA GLY A 725 -44.01 14.73 18.99
C GLY A 725 -44.42 16.17 18.64
N LEU A 726 -45.14 16.40 17.54
CA LEU A 726 -45.70 17.71 17.20
C LEU A 726 -47.23 17.71 17.24
N GLN A 727 -47.81 18.82 17.71
CA GLN A 727 -49.26 19.00 17.66
C GLN A 727 -49.71 19.42 16.25
N GLY A 728 -50.66 18.67 15.70
CA GLY A 728 -51.32 18.92 14.41
C GLY A 728 -50.44 18.58 13.19
N PRO A 729 -51.02 18.63 11.97
CA PRO A 729 -50.26 18.53 10.74
C PRO A 729 -49.21 19.64 10.64
N ARG A 730 -48.06 19.31 10.05
CA ARG A 730 -46.96 20.22 9.78
C ARG A 730 -46.58 20.14 8.32
N GLU A 731 -46.06 21.24 7.81
CA GLU A 731 -45.53 21.27 6.46
C GLU A 731 -44.17 20.58 6.42
N GLY A 732 -44.00 19.61 5.54
CA GLY A 732 -42.70 19.03 5.22
C GLY A 732 -42.37 19.19 3.74
N LEU A 733 -41.19 18.70 3.36
CA LEU A 733 -40.66 18.84 2.01
C LEU A 733 -40.52 17.48 1.33
N LEU A 734 -41.11 17.31 0.15
CA LEU A 734 -40.82 16.21 -0.77
C LEU A 734 -39.82 16.69 -1.83
N LEU A 735 -38.67 16.01 -1.90
CA LEU A 735 -37.66 16.21 -2.92
C LEU A 735 -37.67 15.04 -3.92
N ASP A 736 -37.61 15.37 -5.20
CA ASP A 736 -37.49 14.42 -6.30
C ASP A 736 -36.03 14.40 -6.80
N HIS A 737 -35.34 13.26 -6.64
CA HIS A 737 -33.94 13.05 -7.02
C HIS A 737 -33.04 14.27 -6.69
N PRO A 738 -32.88 14.63 -5.40
CA PRO A 738 -32.10 15.80 -5.02
C PRO A 738 -30.66 15.67 -5.50
N ARG A 739 -30.11 16.76 -6.04
CA ARG A 739 -28.74 16.87 -6.53
C ARG A 739 -27.79 17.39 -5.46
N SER A 740 -28.29 18.19 -4.52
CA SER A 740 -27.55 18.62 -3.35
C SER A 740 -27.13 17.40 -2.54
N LEU A 741 -25.85 17.35 -2.18
CA LEU A 741 -25.25 16.38 -1.29
C LEU A 741 -25.83 16.51 0.12
N LEU A 742 -26.03 17.75 0.58
CA LEU A 742 -26.43 18.07 1.95
C LEU A 742 -27.90 18.47 2.04
N PHE A 743 -28.75 17.98 1.13
CA PHE A 743 -30.15 18.38 1.05
C PHE A 743 -30.91 18.19 2.37
N LYS A 744 -30.59 17.15 3.15
CA LYS A 744 -31.19 16.93 4.48
C LYS A 744 -30.80 18.02 5.47
N PHE A 745 -29.53 18.37 5.49
CA PHE A 745 -29.00 19.42 6.36
C PHE A 745 -29.61 20.77 6.00
N TRP A 746 -29.62 21.13 4.70
CA TRP A 746 -30.18 22.39 4.26
C TRP A 746 -31.69 22.48 4.49
N ALA A 747 -32.44 21.41 4.26
CA ALA A 747 -33.89 21.41 4.49
C ALA A 747 -34.27 21.55 5.96
N ARG A 748 -33.48 20.97 6.88
CA ARG A 748 -33.67 21.14 8.33
C ARG A 748 -33.27 22.52 8.84
N ASN A 749 -32.49 23.27 8.07
CA ASN A 749 -32.05 24.63 8.41
C ASN A 749 -32.58 25.67 7.42
N ASP A 750 -33.65 25.34 6.70
CA ASP A 750 -34.16 26.20 5.63
C ASP A 750 -34.88 27.42 6.22
N PRO A 751 -34.35 28.65 6.04
CA PRO A 751 -35.00 29.85 6.57
C PRO A 751 -36.30 30.18 5.83
N GLU A 752 -36.52 29.61 4.64
CA GLU A 752 -37.75 29.75 3.88
C GLU A 752 -38.79 28.67 4.22
N ALA A 753 -38.48 27.74 5.13
CA ALA A 753 -39.48 26.82 5.67
C ALA A 753 -40.43 27.54 6.66
N PRO A 754 -41.63 27.00 6.92
CA PRO A 754 -42.59 27.67 7.81
C PRO A 754 -42.03 27.98 9.20
N GLY A 755 -42.15 29.25 9.60
CA GLY A 755 -41.63 29.74 10.88
C GLY A 755 -40.11 29.95 10.91
N GLY A 756 -39.39 29.70 9.80
CA GLY A 756 -37.94 29.86 9.71
C GLY A 756 -37.15 28.81 10.50
N LEU A 757 -37.78 27.67 10.83
CA LEU A 757 -37.22 26.61 11.68
C LEU A 757 -36.83 25.35 10.88
N GLY A 758 -36.78 25.43 9.54
CA GLY A 758 -36.60 24.26 8.67
C GLY A 758 -37.83 23.36 8.58
N PHE A 759 -37.73 22.31 7.77
CA PHE A 759 -38.79 21.32 7.60
C PHE A 759 -38.69 20.20 8.66
N PRO A 760 -39.76 19.93 9.43
CA PRO A 760 -39.77 18.91 10.49
C PRO A 760 -39.65 17.47 9.96
N PHE A 761 -40.05 17.24 8.71
CA PHE A 761 -39.86 15.97 8.02
C PHE A 761 -39.58 16.18 6.54
N LEU A 762 -38.88 15.21 5.96
CA LEU A 762 -38.46 15.19 4.57
C LEU A 762 -38.90 13.87 3.94
N ALA A 763 -39.49 13.93 2.76
CA ALA A 763 -39.65 12.78 1.89
C ALA A 763 -38.70 12.92 0.69
N VAL A 764 -38.14 11.83 0.24
CA VAL A 764 -37.24 11.79 -0.92
C VAL A 764 -37.68 10.68 -1.85
N ASP A 765 -37.92 11.04 -3.10
CA ASP A 765 -38.17 10.11 -4.19
C ASP A 765 -36.87 9.81 -4.94
N TRP A 766 -36.49 8.53 -4.95
CA TRP A 766 -35.35 7.97 -5.69
C TRP A 766 -35.82 6.96 -6.75
N SER A 767 -37.08 7.07 -7.19
CA SER A 767 -37.70 6.11 -8.10
C SER A 767 -37.09 6.17 -9.49
N GLU A 768 -36.52 5.05 -9.94
CA GLU A 768 -36.02 4.85 -11.30
C GLU A 768 -37.03 4.04 -12.12
N PRO A 769 -36.96 4.05 -13.47
CA PRO A 769 -37.81 3.23 -14.31
C PRO A 769 -37.79 1.74 -13.89
N GLY A 770 -38.92 1.24 -13.41
CA GLY A 770 -39.07 -0.15 -12.95
C GLY A 770 -38.68 -0.41 -11.50
N ARG A 771 -38.29 0.62 -10.73
CA ARG A 771 -37.94 0.48 -9.31
C ARG A 771 -38.29 1.75 -8.53
N ASN A 772 -39.46 1.75 -7.88
CA ASN A 772 -39.86 2.85 -7.03
C ASN A 772 -39.12 2.81 -5.68
N ARG A 773 -38.52 3.93 -5.26
CA ARG A 773 -37.76 4.05 -4.01
C ARG A 773 -38.11 5.34 -3.30
N PHE A 774 -38.49 5.24 -2.02
CA PHE A 774 -38.88 6.40 -1.22
C PHE A 774 -38.27 6.32 0.16
N VAL A 775 -37.85 7.48 0.67
CA VAL A 775 -37.36 7.62 2.04
C VAL A 775 -38.11 8.77 2.70
N ILE A 776 -38.69 8.54 3.88
CA ILE A 776 -39.26 9.59 4.73
C ILE A 776 -38.41 9.66 6.00
N SER A 777 -37.99 10.86 6.41
CA SER A 777 -37.17 11.02 7.59
C SER A 777 -37.50 12.30 8.35
N VAL A 778 -37.38 12.25 9.67
CA VAL A 778 -37.42 13.40 10.57
C VAL A 778 -36.01 13.73 11.05
N ASP A 779 -35.87 14.84 11.77
CA ASP A 779 -34.64 15.14 12.49
C ASP A 779 -34.53 14.30 13.77
N PRO A 780 -33.49 13.46 13.96
CA PRO A 780 -33.38 12.56 15.11
C PRO A 780 -33.40 13.24 16.48
N GLU A 781 -33.03 14.51 16.56
CA GLU A 781 -33.00 15.27 17.82
C GLU A 781 -34.26 16.12 18.04
N SER A 782 -35.15 16.22 17.06
CA SER A 782 -36.37 17.03 17.16
C SER A 782 -37.38 16.54 18.20
N GLY A 783 -37.13 15.37 18.80
CA GLY A 783 -38.12 14.66 19.63
C GLY A 783 -39.33 14.16 18.83
N THR A 784 -39.21 14.11 17.50
CA THR A 784 -40.23 13.58 16.61
C THR A 784 -39.83 12.23 16.05
N ASP A 785 -40.84 11.41 15.71
CA ASP A 785 -40.63 10.11 15.10
C ASP A 785 -41.76 9.75 14.12
N LEU A 786 -41.49 8.69 13.35
CA LEU A 786 -42.36 8.11 12.32
C LEU A 786 -42.84 6.71 12.75
N ASP A 787 -42.88 6.42 14.05
CA ASP A 787 -43.20 5.09 14.55
C ASP A 787 -44.61 4.66 14.17
N GLY A 788 -44.71 3.55 13.44
CA GLY A 788 -45.96 3.03 12.87
C GLY A 788 -46.23 3.43 11.41
N LEU A 789 -45.61 4.51 10.89
CA LEU A 789 -45.82 4.94 9.50
C LEU A 789 -45.37 3.87 8.51
N GLY A 790 -44.15 3.36 8.68
CA GLY A 790 -43.65 2.35 7.76
C GLY A 790 -44.49 1.06 7.83
N GLN A 791 -45.02 0.69 9.01
CA GLN A 791 -45.88 -0.49 9.16
C GLN A 791 -47.18 -0.31 8.38
N ALA A 792 -47.78 0.88 8.44
CA ALA A 792 -48.94 1.22 7.63
C ALA A 792 -48.63 1.12 6.12
N LEU A 793 -47.47 1.60 5.68
CA LEU A 793 -47.01 1.45 4.29
C LEU A 793 -46.84 -0.02 3.88
N GLU A 794 -46.31 -0.86 4.78
CA GLU A 794 -46.13 -2.30 4.52
C GLU A 794 -47.46 -3.05 4.37
N VAL A 795 -48.49 -2.70 5.15
CA VAL A 795 -49.82 -3.29 5.04
C VAL A 795 -50.40 -3.04 3.64
N VAL A 796 -50.35 -1.79 3.18
CA VAL A 796 -50.89 -1.40 1.87
C VAL A 796 -50.07 -2.02 0.73
N GLU A 797 -48.75 -2.01 0.84
CA GLU A 797 -47.84 -2.66 -0.11
C GLU A 797 -48.14 -4.18 -0.22
N ALA A 798 -48.37 -4.86 0.90
CA ALA A 798 -48.70 -6.30 0.93
C ALA A 798 -50.06 -6.60 0.27
N GLU A 799 -51.06 -5.74 0.44
CA GLU A 799 -52.35 -5.84 -0.27
C GLU A 799 -52.18 -5.62 -1.78
N ARG A 800 -51.42 -4.60 -2.18
CA ARG A 800 -51.18 -4.26 -3.58
C ARG A 800 -50.43 -5.36 -4.31
N ARG A 801 -49.40 -5.91 -3.71
CA ARG A 801 -48.64 -7.05 -4.26
C ARG A 801 -49.51 -8.29 -4.42
N ARG A 802 -50.38 -8.59 -3.45
CA ARG A 802 -51.36 -9.69 -3.56
C ARG A 802 -52.30 -9.50 -4.74
N ALA A 803 -52.84 -8.29 -4.92
CA ALA A 803 -53.71 -7.96 -6.06
C ALA A 803 -53.00 -8.08 -7.41
N LEU A 804 -51.70 -7.77 -7.46
CA LEU A 804 -50.87 -7.86 -8.68
C LEU A 804 -50.25 -9.26 -8.91
N GLY A 805 -50.45 -10.21 -7.99
CA GLY A 805 -49.82 -11.53 -8.08
C GLY A 805 -48.28 -11.49 -7.97
N LEU A 806 -47.72 -10.50 -7.28
CA LEU A 806 -46.29 -10.31 -7.11
C LEU A 806 -45.83 -10.83 -5.72
N PRO A 807 -45.34 -12.08 -5.61
CA PRO A 807 -44.97 -12.65 -4.32
C PRO A 807 -43.79 -11.92 -3.68
N ARG A 808 -43.80 -11.81 -2.34
CA ARG A 808 -42.69 -11.31 -1.55
C ARG A 808 -41.62 -12.41 -1.37
N PRO A 809 -40.33 -12.05 -1.29
CA PRO A 809 -39.31 -12.97 -0.80
C PRO A 809 -39.57 -13.26 0.69
N ILE A 810 -39.75 -14.53 1.05
CA ILE A 810 -40.26 -14.95 2.37
C ILE A 810 -39.12 -15.18 3.37
N GLU A 811 -37.87 -15.35 2.91
CA GLU A 811 -36.73 -15.65 3.77
C GLU A 811 -35.48 -14.81 3.44
N PRO A 812 -34.73 -14.37 4.46
CA PRO A 812 -35.06 -14.44 5.90
C PRO A 812 -36.09 -13.37 6.32
N ARG A 813 -37.09 -13.72 7.15
CA ARG A 813 -38.13 -12.78 7.65
C ARG A 813 -37.53 -11.65 8.49
N ARG A 814 -37.98 -10.41 8.32
CA ARG A 814 -37.61 -9.25 9.14
C ARG A 814 -38.80 -8.76 9.98
N HIS A 815 -38.79 -9.10 11.27
CA HIS A 815 -39.82 -8.64 12.22
C HIS A 815 -39.96 -7.10 12.23
N PRO A 816 -41.17 -6.53 12.34
CA PRO A 816 -42.49 -7.18 12.49
C PRO A 816 -43.11 -7.72 11.21
N ALA A 817 -42.45 -7.58 10.05
CA ALA A 817 -42.97 -8.10 8.79
C ALA A 817 -42.67 -9.59 8.59
N ASP A 818 -43.53 -10.26 7.83
CA ASP A 818 -43.45 -11.69 7.52
C ASP A 818 -42.60 -12.00 6.27
N ASN A 819 -41.84 -11.02 5.77
CA ASN A 819 -41.04 -11.10 4.56
C ASN A 819 -39.62 -10.53 4.70
N ALA A 820 -38.76 -10.78 3.71
CA ALA A 820 -37.33 -10.49 3.76
C ALA A 820 -36.95 -9.08 3.29
N ASP A 821 -37.88 -8.36 2.69
CA ASP A 821 -37.66 -7.03 2.12
C ASP A 821 -38.88 -6.11 2.36
N PRO A 822 -39.27 -5.87 3.63
CA PRO A 822 -40.39 -5.00 3.94
C PRO A 822 -39.99 -3.53 3.79
N TRP A 823 -40.97 -2.63 3.87
CA TRP A 823 -40.68 -1.25 4.24
C TRP A 823 -39.88 -1.24 5.55
N TYR A 824 -38.78 -0.51 5.58
CA TYR A 824 -37.98 -0.35 6.79
C TYR A 824 -38.66 0.67 7.71
N PHE A 825 -38.92 0.25 8.95
CA PHE A 825 -39.71 1.03 9.91
C PHE A 825 -38.86 1.88 10.87
N GLY A 826 -37.54 1.98 10.66
CA GLY A 826 -36.69 2.83 11.48
C GLY A 826 -36.34 2.30 12.88
N GLN A 827 -36.61 1.02 13.20
CA GLN A 827 -36.37 0.45 14.54
C GLN A 827 -34.92 0.60 15.03
N GLY A 828 -33.94 0.54 14.13
CA GLY A 828 -32.52 0.78 14.45
C GLY A 828 -32.12 2.26 14.53
N HIS A 829 -33.06 3.18 14.25
CA HIS A 829 -32.84 4.61 14.14
C HIS A 829 -33.86 5.41 14.96
N ARG A 830 -34.33 4.85 16.09
CA ARG A 830 -35.36 5.49 16.95
C ARG A 830 -36.61 5.92 16.17
N TYR A 831 -36.98 5.18 15.13
CA TYR A 831 -38.12 5.46 14.24
C TYR A 831 -38.04 6.79 13.49
N THR A 832 -36.83 7.34 13.30
CA THR A 832 -36.63 8.64 12.64
C THR A 832 -36.57 8.57 11.11
N ILE A 833 -36.59 7.35 10.56
CA ILE A 833 -36.52 7.09 9.11
C ILE A 833 -37.42 5.92 8.73
N VAL A 834 -38.11 6.07 7.61
CA VAL A 834 -38.84 5.04 6.91
C VAL A 834 -38.22 4.94 5.51
N ASP A 835 -37.79 3.75 5.10
CA ASP A 835 -37.22 3.50 3.77
C ASP A 835 -38.01 2.40 3.07
N SER A 836 -38.17 2.51 1.76
CA SER A 836 -38.89 1.50 0.99
C SER A 836 -38.10 0.19 0.89
N PRO A 837 -38.72 -0.92 0.41
CA PRO A 837 -38.03 -2.17 0.15
C PRO A 837 -36.80 -1.99 -0.75
N GLY A 838 -35.74 -2.74 -0.49
CA GLY A 838 -34.49 -2.72 -1.26
C GLY A 838 -34.72 -3.04 -2.73
N ARG A 839 -35.63 -3.97 -3.06
CA ARG A 839 -36.03 -4.30 -4.43
C ARG A 839 -37.01 -3.31 -5.05
N GLY A 840 -37.40 -2.27 -4.31
CA GLY A 840 -38.39 -1.27 -4.71
C GLY A 840 -39.80 -1.61 -4.23
N THR A 841 -40.60 -0.56 -4.04
CA THR A 841 -42.02 -0.64 -3.66
C THR A 841 -42.91 -0.76 -4.91
N VAL A 842 -44.11 -1.36 -4.79
CA VAL A 842 -45.14 -1.29 -5.86
C VAL A 842 -46.07 -0.09 -5.68
N LEU A 843 -46.00 0.61 -4.55
CA LEU A 843 -46.70 1.89 -4.34
C LEU A 843 -46.08 2.99 -5.21
N GLY A 844 -46.94 3.82 -5.79
CA GLY A 844 -46.54 5.05 -6.49
C GLY A 844 -46.26 6.22 -5.54
N PRO A 845 -45.61 7.30 -6.02
CA PRO A 845 -45.33 8.49 -5.20
C PRO A 845 -46.57 9.08 -4.54
N GLU A 846 -47.67 9.25 -5.29
CA GLU A 846 -48.92 9.81 -4.76
C GLU A 846 -49.56 8.93 -3.66
N GLU A 847 -49.49 7.61 -3.80
CA GLU A 847 -50.00 6.67 -2.80
C GLU A 847 -49.19 6.77 -1.49
N VAL A 848 -47.85 6.82 -1.58
CA VAL A 848 -46.97 6.96 -0.41
C VAL A 848 -47.22 8.29 0.30
N MET A 849 -47.34 9.39 -0.44
CA MET A 849 -47.61 10.70 0.16
C MET A 849 -48.99 10.74 0.82
N ALA A 850 -50.03 10.27 0.13
CA ALA A 850 -51.40 10.25 0.66
C ALA A 850 -51.50 9.41 1.96
N LEU A 851 -50.75 8.31 2.04
CA LEU A 851 -50.67 7.51 3.26
C LEU A 851 -49.99 8.26 4.40
N HIS A 852 -48.93 9.02 4.14
CA HIS A 852 -48.29 9.83 5.18
C HIS A 852 -49.18 11.01 5.62
N GLU A 853 -49.87 11.67 4.69
CA GLU A 853 -50.82 12.76 4.99
C GLU A 853 -51.99 12.28 5.86
N ALA A 854 -52.50 11.08 5.58
CA ALA A 854 -53.61 10.47 6.32
C ALA A 854 -53.17 9.74 7.60
N TRP A 855 -51.87 9.49 7.76
CA TRP A 855 -51.35 8.74 8.90
C TRP A 855 -51.52 9.53 10.21
N GLU A 856 -52.00 8.83 11.24
CA GLU A 856 -52.10 9.38 12.59
C GLU A 856 -51.08 8.69 13.50
N PRO A 857 -50.17 9.45 14.15
CA PRO A 857 -49.29 8.90 15.15
C PRO A 857 -50.15 8.28 16.26
N CYS A 858 -50.03 6.97 16.47
CA CYS A 858 -50.69 6.33 17.59
C CYS A 858 -50.21 7.02 18.88
N GLY A 859 -51.15 7.59 19.65
CA GLY A 859 -50.86 8.12 20.97
C GLY A 859 -50.38 6.97 21.85
N GLY A 860 -49.29 7.18 22.58
CA GLY A 860 -48.80 6.20 23.54
C GLY A 860 -49.85 5.95 24.62
N GLU A 861 -50.64 4.90 24.43
CA GLU A 861 -51.23 3.98 25.41
C GLU A 861 -52.14 3.01 24.63
N GLY A 862 -51.64 1.79 24.37
CA GLY A 862 -52.34 0.72 23.67
C GLY A 862 -51.42 -0.40 23.22
#